data_AF-A0A2G6FGX8-F1
#
_entry.id   AF-A0A2G6FGX8-F1
#
_cell.length_a   1.000
_cell.length_b   1.000
_cell.length_c   1.000
_cell.angle_alpha   90.00
_cell.angle_beta   90.00
_cell.angle_gamma   90.00
#
_symmetry.space_group_name_H-M   'P 1'
#
loop_
_entity.id
_entity.type
_entity.pdbx_description
1 polymer ?
#
loop_
_entity_poly.entity_id
_entity_poly.type
_entity_poly.pdbx_seq_one_letter_code
_entity_poly.pdbx_strand_id
1 'polypeptide(L)'
;MGYRRNSENISGSGPYVRPFPITGHFVHSVRFRALAVFFLLLFPMEYPCFPVWGLPGAGLSAVGAGPFSISPAQAAAPSVSASVDRTDLILGDSLRLTVTLSNGEGEPDISELTDFEVHGRSTSTSIQIVNGRMTRIASYIYILSPLKEGALTIPALPVETEGRILHTLPIRIRVRPPDAAGPDPDDGSPRSHLAWVDADISDASPFVGEQIRYTFRLFQQARIANAQYREPDFTSFTAAQIGKQREKDVTVQGRNVHLIEIVYNLIPMKSGPLTIAPARLTCDVENRTPRRRSRRNSFDLFDNSFFNRGRFERRSFRTPAISLDVRPLPPHAGKETFSGMVGEFHILAKTDTDTPAAGDSVTLSVTVEGRGNIPDAGPPALVLPDRFNVYEDAPAEEIQLTDNGYQGRKTFRWALVPLRSGRVVLPAIPLVYFDPVAETYITRRTPDMTLAVGVSPEEPPVQVFSGGAATPSGPQNEVERTGSDLLPLKEAPDIMTSRLPMAPAWFLFLFFLPFLLPAAGLLWKKRREGDLRPARIMRRRAEQALTDASGVGGDDPSAVLKRAGLWNRALAGAIFSRANGTGEEVTPADAERILTGTGAAAELGREVSALLSELDGIRFGGLDGSAPDLESRVTDLVRRILAL
;
A
#
# COMPACT_ATOMS: atom_id res chain seq x y z
N MET A 1 44.46 25.56 29.19
CA MET A 1 45.49 25.40 28.14
C MET A 1 44.80 24.79 26.93
N GLY A 2 44.76 25.33 25.73
CA GLY A 2 45.25 26.57 25.15
C GLY A 2 44.58 26.68 23.77
N TYR A 3 43.95 27.82 23.52
CA TYR A 3 43.29 28.22 22.28
C TYR A 3 44.32 28.81 21.30
N ARG A 4 44.28 28.45 20.00
CA ARG A 4 44.66 29.30 18.85
C ARG A 4 44.32 28.55 17.54
N ARG A 5 43.31 28.97 16.77
CA ARG A 5 43.24 30.10 15.81
C ARG A 5 43.86 29.71 14.45
N ASN A 6 43.02 29.59 13.41
CA ASN A 6 43.22 30.36 12.19
C ASN A 6 41.94 30.48 11.35
N SER A 7 41.66 31.74 11.03
CA SER A 7 40.67 32.30 10.13
C SER A 7 41.26 32.38 8.72
N GLU A 8 40.44 32.17 7.69
CA GLU A 8 40.66 32.81 6.40
C GLU A 8 39.31 33.09 5.69
N ASN A 9 39.13 34.36 5.35
CA ASN A 9 38.05 34.95 4.58
C ASN A 9 38.21 34.61 3.10
N ILE A 10 37.11 34.28 2.39
CA ILE A 10 36.93 34.69 0.99
C ILE A 10 35.48 35.14 0.77
N SER A 11 35.36 36.39 0.33
CA SER A 11 34.16 37.06 -0.15
C SER A 11 33.75 36.56 -1.54
N GLY A 12 32.46 36.36 -1.78
CA GLY A 12 31.89 36.13 -3.10
C GLY A 12 30.46 36.64 -3.18
N SER A 13 30.31 37.80 -3.81
CA SER A 13 29.07 38.54 -4.09
C SER A 13 28.10 37.78 -5.01
N GLY A 14 26.81 37.74 -4.65
CA GLY A 14 25.70 37.36 -5.53
C GLY A 14 24.50 38.29 -5.31
N PRO A 15 23.80 38.76 -6.37
CA PRO A 15 22.94 39.93 -6.26
C PRO A 15 21.51 39.65 -5.79
N TYR A 16 20.99 40.66 -5.09
CA TYR A 16 19.59 40.95 -4.80
C TYR A 16 18.71 40.97 -6.06
N VAL A 17 17.54 40.33 -6.00
CA VAL A 17 16.36 40.69 -6.81
C VAL A 17 15.13 40.71 -5.89
N ARG A 18 14.47 41.86 -5.81
CA ARG A 18 13.22 42.09 -5.07
C ARG A 18 11.99 41.68 -5.91
N PRO A 19 10.83 41.41 -5.25
CA PRO A 19 9.66 40.76 -5.83
C PRO A 19 8.63 41.76 -6.36
N PHE A 20 7.74 41.33 -7.28
CA PHE A 20 6.38 41.89 -7.50
C PHE A 20 5.56 41.02 -8.50
N PRO A 21 4.22 41.17 -8.61
CA PRO A 21 3.27 40.09 -8.33
C PRO A 21 2.37 39.75 -9.54
N ILE A 22 1.90 38.50 -9.68
CA ILE A 22 0.79 38.20 -10.61
C ILE A 22 -0.14 37.15 -9.98
N THR A 23 -1.29 37.66 -9.56
CA THR A 23 -2.67 37.12 -9.58
C THR A 23 -2.90 35.61 -9.73
N GLY A 24 -3.78 35.11 -8.87
CA GLY A 24 -4.12 33.71 -8.75
C GLY A 24 -5.09 33.18 -9.80
N HIS A 25 -4.95 31.88 -10.07
CA HIS A 25 -6.04 31.01 -10.47
C HIS A 25 -5.97 29.74 -9.63
N PHE A 26 -6.95 29.60 -8.75
CA PHE A 26 -7.24 28.37 -8.01
C PHE A 26 -7.65 27.29 -9.01
N VAL A 27 -6.83 26.24 -9.16
CA VAL A 27 -7.24 25.00 -9.83
C VAL A 27 -7.35 23.92 -8.75
N HIS A 28 -8.58 23.55 -8.43
CA HIS A 28 -8.90 22.37 -7.63
C HIS A 28 -8.39 21.12 -8.35
N SER A 29 -7.32 20.51 -7.84
CA SER A 29 -6.89 19.18 -8.26
C SER A 29 -7.75 18.10 -7.59
N VAL A 30 -8.89 17.79 -8.21
CA VAL A 30 -9.69 16.61 -7.85
C VAL A 30 -8.99 15.36 -8.44
N ARG A 31 -8.44 14.52 -7.56
CA ARG A 31 -7.87 13.22 -7.91
C ARG A 31 -8.99 12.25 -8.28
N PHE A 32 -9.22 12.03 -9.57
CA PHE A 32 -10.06 10.93 -10.07
C PHE A 32 -9.32 9.59 -9.92
N ARG A 33 -9.73 8.78 -8.94
CA ARG A 33 -9.51 7.32 -8.96
C ARG A 33 -10.62 6.69 -9.80
N ALA A 34 -10.32 6.28 -11.03
CA ALA A 34 -11.18 5.41 -11.80
C ALA A 34 -10.47 4.06 -11.97
N LEU A 35 -10.83 3.11 -11.12
CA LEU A 35 -10.48 1.70 -11.25
C LEU A 35 -11.76 0.99 -11.75
N ALA A 36 -11.84 0.75 -13.06
CA ALA A 36 -12.95 0.00 -13.65
C ALA A 36 -12.46 -1.42 -13.97
N VAL A 37 -12.77 -2.37 -13.09
CA VAL A 37 -12.70 -3.80 -13.34
C VAL A 37 -14.13 -4.23 -13.70
N PHE A 38 -14.35 -4.59 -14.97
CA PHE A 38 -15.61 -5.17 -15.42
C PHE A 38 -15.51 -6.69 -15.32
N PHE A 39 -16.32 -7.31 -14.46
CA PHE A 39 -16.56 -8.76 -14.43
C PHE A 39 -18.03 -9.01 -14.77
N LEU A 40 -18.28 -9.92 -15.70
CA LEU A 40 -19.57 -10.23 -16.29
C LEU A 40 -20.19 -11.39 -15.49
N LEU A 41 -21.24 -11.12 -14.71
CA LEU A 41 -22.09 -12.12 -14.04
C LEU A 41 -23.44 -12.17 -14.76
N LEU A 42 -23.74 -13.30 -15.40
CA LEU A 42 -25.06 -13.63 -15.92
C LEU A 42 -25.67 -14.70 -14.99
N PHE A 43 -26.64 -14.28 -14.18
CA PHE A 43 -27.64 -15.14 -13.56
C PHE A 43 -28.84 -15.26 -14.49
N PRO A 44 -29.48 -16.43 -14.65
CA PRO A 44 -30.85 -16.51 -15.15
C PRO A 44 -31.83 -16.49 -13.97
N MET A 45 -32.76 -15.53 -14.02
CA MET A 45 -33.95 -15.43 -13.17
C MET A 45 -35.01 -16.47 -13.60
N GLU A 46 -35.60 -17.10 -12.59
CA GLU A 46 -36.77 -17.97 -12.68
C GLU A 46 -38.03 -17.17 -13.09
N TYR A 47 -38.88 -17.77 -13.93
CA TYR A 47 -40.28 -17.36 -14.10
C TYR A 47 -41.22 -18.58 -14.07
N PRO A 48 -42.47 -18.41 -13.62
CA PRO A 48 -43.25 -19.47 -12.99
C PRO A 48 -44.26 -20.18 -13.91
N CYS A 49 -44.75 -21.29 -13.37
CA CYS A 49 -45.74 -22.24 -13.85
C CYS A 49 -47.07 -21.66 -14.36
N PHE A 50 -47.64 -22.27 -15.41
CA PHE A 50 -49.09 -22.35 -15.65
C PHE A 50 -49.49 -23.72 -16.24
N PRO A 51 -50.74 -24.19 -16.04
CA PRO A 51 -51.06 -25.61 -15.90
C PRO A 51 -51.59 -26.31 -17.16
N VAL A 52 -51.59 -27.64 -17.02
CA VAL A 52 -52.05 -28.72 -17.91
C VAL A 52 -53.54 -28.63 -18.24
N TRP A 53 -53.87 -28.73 -19.53
CA TRP A 53 -55.16 -29.23 -20.05
C TRP A 53 -54.88 -30.24 -21.18
N GLY A 54 -55.64 -31.35 -21.20
CA GLY A 54 -55.37 -32.52 -22.03
C GLY A 54 -56.27 -32.72 -23.25
N LEU A 55 -55.89 -33.79 -23.99
CA LEU A 55 -56.57 -34.56 -25.05
C LEU A 55 -56.54 -34.03 -26.50
N PRO A 56 -56.72 -34.89 -27.54
CA PRO A 56 -55.84 -36.02 -27.91
C PRO A 56 -55.60 -36.15 -29.44
N GLY A 57 -54.63 -36.99 -29.83
CA GLY A 57 -54.70 -37.81 -31.05
C GLY A 57 -53.98 -37.32 -32.32
N ALA A 58 -53.02 -38.13 -32.79
CA ALA A 58 -52.88 -38.64 -34.18
C ALA A 58 -51.40 -38.81 -34.62
N GLY A 59 -51.01 -40.08 -34.85
CA GLY A 59 -50.42 -40.51 -36.12
C GLY A 59 -48.93 -40.28 -36.42
N LEU A 60 -48.21 -41.41 -36.48
CA LEU A 60 -47.31 -41.83 -37.57
C LEU A 60 -45.95 -41.13 -37.76
N SER A 61 -44.89 -41.84 -37.34
CA SER A 61 -44.01 -42.63 -38.23
C SER A 61 -42.56 -42.58 -37.80
N ALA A 62 -42.02 -43.77 -37.55
CA ALA A 62 -40.64 -44.03 -37.19
C ALA A 62 -39.69 -43.80 -38.37
N VAL A 63 -38.60 -43.07 -38.13
CA VAL A 63 -37.36 -43.17 -38.89
C VAL A 63 -36.28 -43.59 -37.90
N GLY A 64 -35.66 -44.74 -38.16
CA GLY A 64 -34.68 -45.36 -37.28
C GLY A 64 -33.41 -44.53 -37.15
N ALA A 65 -33.08 -44.17 -35.91
CA ALA A 65 -31.74 -43.79 -35.51
C ALA A 65 -31.16 -44.96 -34.71
N GLY A 66 -30.09 -45.57 -35.24
CA GLY A 66 -29.35 -46.60 -34.51
C GLY A 66 -28.83 -46.06 -33.17
N PRO A 67 -28.66 -46.90 -32.15
CA PRO A 67 -28.16 -46.45 -30.86
C PRO A 67 -26.70 -46.02 -31.03
N PHE A 68 -26.47 -44.70 -31.14
CA PHE A 68 -25.18 -44.12 -30.82
C PHE A 68 -24.92 -44.44 -29.35
N SER A 69 -24.11 -45.46 -29.10
CA SER A 69 -23.56 -45.74 -27.78
C SER A 69 -22.61 -44.60 -27.43
N ILE A 70 -23.13 -43.57 -26.78
CA ILE A 70 -22.31 -42.57 -26.10
C ILE A 70 -21.63 -43.32 -24.96
N SER A 71 -20.38 -43.71 -25.17
CA SER A 71 -19.54 -44.19 -24.07
C SER A 71 -19.44 -43.04 -23.07
N PRO A 72 -19.85 -43.22 -21.80
CA PRO A 72 -19.70 -42.16 -20.81
C PRO A 72 -18.22 -41.82 -20.69
N ALA A 73 -17.88 -40.56 -20.95
CA ALA A 73 -16.55 -40.04 -20.69
C ALA A 73 -16.27 -40.24 -19.20
N GLN A 74 -15.31 -41.12 -18.89
CA GLN A 74 -14.95 -41.42 -17.52
C GLN A 74 -14.16 -40.21 -16.97
N ALA A 75 -14.89 -39.31 -16.31
CA ALA A 75 -14.31 -38.20 -15.56
C ALA A 75 -13.25 -38.76 -14.61
N ALA A 76 -12.06 -38.16 -14.59
CA ALA A 76 -11.02 -38.54 -13.65
C ALA A 76 -11.54 -38.28 -12.23
N ALA A 77 -11.35 -39.24 -11.31
CA ALA A 77 -11.83 -39.09 -9.94
C ALA A 77 -11.23 -37.85 -9.26
N PRO A 78 -12.00 -37.13 -8.43
CA PRO A 78 -11.50 -35.99 -7.69
C PRO A 78 -10.42 -36.44 -6.69
N SER A 79 -9.36 -35.65 -6.55
CA SER A 79 -8.28 -35.90 -5.58
C SER A 79 -7.80 -34.61 -4.94
N VAL A 80 -7.43 -34.70 -3.67
CA VAL A 80 -6.99 -33.56 -2.85
C VAL A 80 -5.62 -33.87 -2.26
N SER A 81 -4.74 -32.86 -2.26
CA SER A 81 -3.43 -32.94 -1.63
C SER A 81 -3.06 -31.59 -0.98
N ALA A 82 -2.20 -31.63 0.03
CA ALA A 82 -1.66 -30.44 0.67
C ALA A 82 -0.14 -30.49 0.69
N SER A 83 0.50 -29.33 0.58
CA SER A 83 1.96 -29.18 0.63
C SER A 83 2.33 -27.87 1.32
N VAL A 84 3.49 -27.85 1.96
CA VAL A 84 4.05 -26.64 2.59
C VAL A 84 5.40 -26.32 1.98
N ASP A 85 5.79 -25.04 1.96
CA ASP A 85 7.12 -24.62 1.48
C ASP A 85 8.26 -25.03 2.43
N ARG A 86 7.95 -25.20 3.72
CA ARG A 86 8.90 -25.64 4.76
C ARG A 86 8.20 -26.30 5.94
N THR A 87 8.94 -27.13 6.67
CA THR A 87 8.46 -27.87 7.86
C THR A 87 9.21 -27.52 9.14
N ASP A 88 10.23 -26.65 9.09
CA ASP A 88 10.97 -26.12 10.24
C ASP A 88 10.82 -24.58 10.23
N LEU A 89 10.31 -24.02 11.31
CA LEU A 89 9.99 -22.61 11.48
C LEU A 89 10.56 -22.08 12.79
N ILE A 90 10.79 -20.77 12.83
CA ILE A 90 10.99 -20.04 14.07
C ILE A 90 9.67 -19.37 14.43
N LEU A 91 9.35 -19.26 15.73
CA LEU A 91 8.16 -18.52 16.18
C LEU A 91 8.23 -17.07 15.68
N GLY A 92 7.24 -16.65 14.88
CA GLY A 92 7.21 -15.35 14.19
C GLY A 92 7.45 -15.42 12.68
N ASP A 93 7.96 -16.54 12.16
CA ASP A 93 7.97 -16.82 10.71
C ASP A 93 6.56 -17.20 10.22
N SER A 94 6.38 -17.21 8.90
CA SER A 94 5.21 -17.80 8.27
C SER A 94 5.60 -18.90 7.28
N LEU A 95 4.66 -19.80 7.02
CA LEU A 95 4.77 -20.83 5.98
C LEU A 95 3.66 -20.66 4.96
N ARG A 96 3.91 -21.14 3.74
CA ARG A 96 2.94 -21.19 2.65
C ARG A 96 2.35 -22.60 2.57
N LEU A 97 1.08 -22.75 2.90
CA LEU A 97 0.30 -23.97 2.70
C LEU A 97 -0.42 -23.90 1.34
N THR A 98 -0.18 -24.87 0.47
CA THR A 98 -0.87 -25.03 -0.81
C THR A 98 -1.71 -26.29 -0.78
N VAL A 99 -3.04 -26.13 -0.87
CA VAL A 99 -4.00 -27.23 -1.03
C VAL A 99 -4.39 -27.32 -2.50
N THR A 100 -4.16 -28.47 -3.12
CA THR A 100 -4.45 -28.71 -4.54
C THR A 100 -5.59 -29.71 -4.69
N LEU A 101 -6.68 -29.27 -5.31
CA LEU A 101 -7.83 -30.07 -5.72
C LEU A 101 -7.76 -30.33 -7.22
N SER A 102 -7.72 -31.60 -7.62
CA SER A 102 -7.74 -32.02 -9.02
C SER A 102 -9.07 -32.68 -9.35
N ASN A 103 -9.63 -32.33 -10.52
CA ASN A 103 -10.86 -32.87 -11.10
C ASN A 103 -12.08 -32.79 -10.18
N GLY A 104 -12.26 -31.64 -9.51
CA GLY A 104 -13.40 -31.37 -8.65
C GLY A 104 -13.63 -29.88 -8.41
N GLU A 105 -14.77 -29.56 -7.80
CA GLU A 105 -15.11 -28.25 -7.26
C GLU A 105 -15.33 -28.36 -5.75
N GLY A 106 -14.77 -27.42 -4.98
CA GLY A 106 -14.84 -27.47 -3.53
C GLY A 106 -13.82 -26.56 -2.88
N GLU A 107 -14.13 -26.03 -1.70
CA GLU A 107 -13.18 -25.24 -0.91
C GLU A 107 -12.66 -26.06 0.29
N PRO A 108 -11.37 -25.92 0.66
CA PRO A 108 -10.86 -26.51 1.87
C PRO A 108 -11.40 -25.77 3.10
N ASP A 109 -11.93 -26.53 4.05
CA ASP A 109 -12.23 -26.02 5.37
C ASP A 109 -10.94 -25.90 6.19
N ILE A 110 -10.69 -24.69 6.68
CA ILE A 110 -9.50 -24.31 7.45
C ILE A 110 -9.82 -24.10 8.93
N SER A 111 -11.06 -24.33 9.35
CA SER A 111 -11.53 -24.10 10.73
C SER A 111 -10.75 -24.93 11.75
N GLU A 112 -10.17 -26.06 11.33
CA GLU A 112 -9.35 -26.94 12.17
C GLU A 112 -7.91 -26.42 12.40
N LEU A 113 -7.47 -25.34 11.73
CA LEU A 113 -6.13 -24.75 11.89
C LEU A 113 -6.03 -23.84 13.13
N THR A 114 -6.36 -24.35 14.31
CA THR A 114 -6.39 -23.56 15.55
C THR A 114 -5.00 -23.18 16.09
N ASP A 115 -3.96 -23.94 15.73
CA ASP A 115 -2.57 -23.67 16.12
C ASP A 115 -1.88 -22.61 15.25
N PHE A 116 -2.53 -22.15 14.17
CA PHE A 116 -1.98 -21.22 13.19
C PHE A 116 -2.88 -20.01 12.97
N GLU A 117 -2.29 -18.82 12.88
CA GLU A 117 -2.99 -17.63 12.39
C GLU A 117 -2.94 -17.60 10.86
N VAL A 118 -4.11 -17.51 10.21
CA VAL A 118 -4.23 -17.49 8.74
C VAL A 118 -4.27 -16.03 8.25
N HIS A 119 -3.26 -15.58 7.52
CA HIS A 119 -3.09 -14.17 7.12
C HIS A 119 -3.65 -13.83 5.73
N GLY A 120 -4.19 -14.80 4.99
CA GLY A 120 -4.80 -14.57 3.69
C GLY A 120 -5.03 -15.86 2.91
N ARG A 121 -5.89 -15.75 1.88
CA ARG A 121 -6.26 -16.83 0.96
C ARG A 121 -6.12 -16.34 -0.47
N SER A 122 -5.38 -17.09 -1.29
CA SER A 122 -5.32 -16.91 -2.73
C SER A 122 -5.76 -18.20 -3.43
N THR A 123 -6.50 -18.09 -4.52
CA THR A 123 -6.98 -19.26 -5.26
C THR A 123 -6.59 -19.13 -6.72
N SER A 124 -6.08 -20.21 -7.31
CA SER A 124 -5.71 -20.30 -8.72
C SER A 124 -6.33 -21.54 -9.34
N THR A 125 -7.11 -21.37 -10.41
CA THR A 125 -7.75 -22.47 -11.12
C THR A 125 -7.19 -22.57 -12.54
N SER A 126 -6.76 -23.77 -12.92
CA SER A 126 -6.29 -24.10 -14.26
C SER A 126 -7.19 -25.17 -14.88
N ILE A 127 -7.63 -24.95 -16.12
CA ILE A 127 -8.40 -25.92 -16.91
C ILE A 127 -7.54 -26.30 -18.11
N GLN A 128 -7.24 -27.59 -18.25
CA GLN A 128 -6.56 -28.15 -19.41
C GLN A 128 -7.48 -29.16 -20.10
N ILE A 129 -7.53 -29.11 -21.43
CA ILE A 129 -8.30 -30.07 -22.23
C ILE A 129 -7.30 -30.81 -23.13
N VAL A 130 -7.07 -32.09 -22.86
CA VAL A 130 -6.13 -32.93 -23.62
C VAL A 130 -6.90 -34.15 -24.15
N ASN A 131 -6.90 -34.34 -25.48
CA ASN A 131 -7.59 -35.46 -26.15
C ASN A 131 -9.07 -35.62 -25.74
N GLY A 132 -9.80 -34.51 -25.59
CA GLY A 132 -11.21 -34.52 -25.16
C GLY A 132 -11.43 -34.77 -23.66
N ARG A 133 -10.38 -35.00 -22.87
CA ARG A 133 -10.45 -35.12 -21.41
C ARG A 133 -10.15 -33.77 -20.77
N MET A 134 -11.16 -33.21 -20.11
CA MET A 134 -11.02 -31.98 -19.31
C MET A 134 -10.38 -32.34 -17.96
N THR A 135 -9.26 -31.69 -17.63
CA THR A 135 -8.59 -31.76 -16.33
C THR A 135 -8.67 -30.38 -15.69
N ARG A 136 -9.21 -30.31 -14.48
CA ARG A 136 -9.30 -29.07 -13.70
C ARG A 136 -8.40 -29.17 -12.48
N ILE A 137 -7.59 -28.16 -12.21
CA ILE A 137 -6.73 -28.08 -11.03
C ILE A 137 -7.02 -26.76 -10.33
N ALA A 138 -7.56 -26.81 -9.12
CA ALA A 138 -7.71 -25.67 -8.23
C ALA A 138 -6.64 -25.72 -7.14
N SER A 139 -5.93 -24.61 -6.93
CA SER A 139 -4.91 -24.47 -5.89
C SER A 139 -5.30 -23.34 -4.94
N TYR A 140 -5.43 -23.67 -3.65
CA TYR A 140 -5.71 -22.74 -2.57
C TYR A 140 -4.42 -22.52 -1.77
N ILE A 141 -3.98 -21.28 -1.69
CA ILE A 141 -2.73 -20.87 -1.06
C ILE A 141 -3.07 -20.06 0.20
N TYR A 142 -2.57 -20.53 1.33
CA TYR A 142 -2.72 -19.90 2.64
C TYR A 142 -1.34 -19.54 3.21
N ILE A 143 -1.25 -18.37 3.86
CA ILE A 143 -0.08 -17.99 4.65
C ILE A 143 -0.42 -18.23 6.12
N LEU A 144 0.32 -19.14 6.75
CA LEU A 144 0.10 -19.57 8.13
C LEU A 144 1.25 -19.11 9.03
N SER A 145 0.94 -18.50 10.17
CA SER A 145 1.93 -18.19 11.21
C SER A 145 1.66 -19.02 12.46
N PRO A 146 2.65 -19.71 13.05
CA PRO A 146 2.45 -20.52 14.25
C PRO A 146 2.15 -19.63 15.46
N LEU A 147 1.20 -20.07 16.30
CA LEU A 147 0.84 -19.35 17.53
C LEU A 147 1.67 -19.78 18.75
N LYS A 148 2.29 -20.96 18.69
CA LYS A 148 3.05 -21.58 19.80
C LYS A 148 4.29 -22.29 19.26
N GLU A 149 5.28 -22.47 20.13
CA GLU A 149 6.47 -23.28 19.85
C GLU A 149 6.20 -24.78 20.02
N GLY A 150 7.08 -25.62 19.46
CA GLY A 150 6.99 -27.08 19.56
C GLY A 150 6.59 -27.78 18.25
N ALA A 151 6.13 -29.01 18.36
CA ALA A 151 5.67 -29.81 17.22
C ALA A 151 4.19 -29.54 16.95
N LEU A 152 3.91 -28.65 16.00
CA LEU A 152 2.55 -28.36 15.53
C LEU A 152 2.18 -29.30 14.38
N THR A 153 0.89 -29.58 14.20
CA THR A 153 0.42 -30.40 13.07
C THR A 153 -0.68 -29.66 12.34
N ILE A 154 -0.53 -29.52 11.02
CA ILE A 154 -1.62 -29.15 10.12
C ILE A 154 -2.50 -30.41 9.98
N PRO A 155 -3.76 -30.40 10.43
CA PRO A 155 -4.63 -31.57 10.39
C PRO A 155 -5.03 -31.91 8.95
N ALA A 156 -5.70 -33.06 8.80
CA ALA A 156 -6.24 -33.53 7.53
C ALA A 156 -7.46 -32.70 7.11
N LEU A 157 -7.20 -31.61 6.37
CA LEU A 157 -8.20 -30.62 5.98
C LEU A 157 -9.30 -31.25 5.12
N PRO A 158 -10.59 -31.11 5.48
CA PRO A 158 -11.69 -31.58 4.66
C PRO A 158 -11.93 -30.63 3.48
N VAL A 159 -12.23 -31.21 2.32
CA VAL A 159 -12.66 -30.52 1.10
C VAL A 159 -13.93 -31.21 0.62
N GLU A 160 -15.04 -30.47 0.63
CA GLU A 160 -16.30 -30.96 0.10
C GLU A 160 -16.30 -30.84 -1.43
N THR A 161 -16.47 -31.95 -2.14
CA THR A 161 -16.47 -32.01 -3.60
C THR A 161 -17.47 -33.03 -4.09
N GLU A 162 -18.38 -32.60 -4.98
CA GLU A 162 -19.38 -33.46 -5.63
C GLU A 162 -20.18 -34.34 -4.64
N GLY A 163 -20.52 -33.79 -3.47
CA GLY A 163 -21.26 -34.49 -2.41
C GLY A 163 -20.43 -35.53 -1.64
N ARG A 164 -19.10 -35.52 -1.75
CA ARG A 164 -18.16 -36.32 -0.95
C ARG A 164 -17.16 -35.42 -0.25
N ILE A 165 -16.75 -35.79 0.96
CA ILE A 165 -15.70 -35.07 1.71
C ILE A 165 -14.38 -35.82 1.49
N LEU A 166 -13.41 -35.16 0.87
CA LEU A 166 -12.05 -35.64 0.70
C LEU A 166 -11.14 -34.98 1.74
N HIS A 167 -10.12 -35.69 2.23
CA HIS A 167 -9.19 -35.15 3.22
C HIS A 167 -7.78 -35.05 2.65
N THR A 168 -7.06 -33.98 3.04
CA THR A 168 -5.62 -33.90 2.84
C THR A 168 -4.87 -34.84 3.79
N LEU A 169 -3.57 -35.02 3.58
CA LEU A 169 -2.70 -35.68 4.55
C LEU A 169 -2.25 -34.68 5.62
N PRO A 170 -2.17 -35.08 6.91
CA PRO A 170 -1.67 -34.22 7.96
C PRO A 170 -0.17 -33.93 7.78
N ILE A 171 0.24 -32.69 8.04
CA ILE A 171 1.62 -32.23 7.85
C ILE A 171 2.18 -31.79 9.21
N ARG A 172 3.29 -32.40 9.63
CA ARG A 172 3.98 -32.02 10.88
C ARG A 172 4.93 -30.85 10.65
N ILE A 173 4.84 -29.85 11.52
CA ILE A 173 5.64 -28.63 11.50
C ILE A 173 6.41 -28.52 12.82
N ARG A 174 7.71 -28.27 12.76
CA ARG A 174 8.55 -28.01 13.92
C ARG A 174 8.74 -26.50 14.07
N VAL A 175 8.35 -25.95 15.22
CA VAL A 175 8.50 -24.53 15.54
C VAL A 175 9.52 -24.38 16.67
N ARG A 176 10.59 -23.64 16.43
CA ARG A 176 11.65 -23.33 17.39
C ARG A 176 11.44 -21.96 18.04
N PRO A 177 11.97 -21.75 19.26
CA PRO A 177 11.96 -20.44 19.90
C PRO A 177 12.72 -19.39 19.06
N PRO A 178 12.37 -18.09 19.19
CA PRO A 178 13.05 -16.99 18.49
C PRO A 178 14.57 -16.99 18.69
N ASP A 179 15.02 -17.29 19.91
CA ASP A 179 16.43 -17.28 20.31
C ASP A 179 17.19 -18.57 19.94
N ALA A 180 16.49 -19.61 19.50
CA ALA A 180 17.07 -20.86 19.00
C ALA A 180 17.42 -20.80 17.50
N ALA A 181 17.42 -19.60 16.92
CA ALA A 181 17.99 -19.31 15.63
C ALA A 181 19.52 -19.48 15.71
N GLY A 182 19.96 -20.75 15.64
CA GLY A 182 21.36 -21.07 15.40
C GLY A 182 21.90 -20.30 14.17
N PRO A 183 23.23 -20.14 14.08
CA PRO A 183 23.84 -19.40 12.98
C PRO A 183 23.41 -19.97 11.62
N ASP A 184 23.32 -19.09 10.61
CA ASP A 184 22.82 -19.43 9.28
C ASP A 184 23.71 -20.56 8.71
N PRO A 185 23.12 -21.64 8.12
CA PRO A 185 23.88 -22.83 7.70
C PRO A 185 24.95 -22.57 6.63
N ASP A 186 24.91 -21.40 6.00
CA ASP A 186 25.75 -21.03 4.86
C ASP A 186 26.95 -20.15 5.22
N ASP A 187 26.94 -19.45 6.37
CA ASP A 187 28.01 -18.50 6.75
C ASP A 187 28.36 -18.52 8.25
N GLY A 188 27.64 -19.25 9.10
CA GLY A 188 27.95 -19.25 10.53
C GLY A 188 27.68 -17.91 11.23
N SER A 189 27.21 -16.88 10.51
CA SER A 189 26.73 -15.64 11.10
C SER A 189 25.43 -15.91 11.88
N PRO A 190 25.21 -15.30 13.06
CA PRO A 190 23.88 -15.28 13.67
C PRO A 190 22.88 -14.85 12.60
N ARG A 191 21.71 -15.51 12.49
CA ARG A 191 20.60 -14.98 11.70
C ARG A 191 20.21 -13.65 12.32
N SER A 192 20.94 -12.60 11.99
CA SER A 192 20.68 -11.25 12.45
C SER A 192 19.33 -10.90 11.89
N HIS A 193 18.36 -10.78 12.77
CA HIS A 193 16.98 -10.48 12.46
C HIS A 193 16.99 -9.23 11.56
N LEU A 194 16.80 -9.42 10.25
CA LEU A 194 16.83 -8.35 9.25
C LEU A 194 15.79 -7.26 9.55
N ALA A 195 14.84 -7.58 10.42
CA ALA A 195 14.04 -6.65 11.18
C ALA A 195 13.70 -7.25 12.55
N TRP A 196 13.53 -6.42 13.58
CA TRP A 196 12.99 -6.80 14.89
C TRP A 196 12.19 -5.65 15.50
N VAL A 197 11.40 -5.95 16.54
CA VAL A 197 10.58 -4.97 17.24
C VAL A 197 10.91 -4.95 18.72
N ASP A 198 10.69 -3.81 19.35
CA ASP A 198 10.81 -3.61 20.78
C ASP A 198 9.76 -2.61 21.26
N ALA A 199 9.49 -2.59 22.56
CA ALA A 199 8.66 -1.58 23.18
C ALA A 199 9.14 -1.24 24.59
N ASP A 200 9.09 0.03 24.94
CA ASP A 200 9.40 0.53 26.28
C ASP A 200 8.33 1.49 26.78
N ILE A 201 8.37 1.70 28.10
CA ILE A 201 7.59 2.70 28.82
C ILE A 201 8.53 3.66 29.53
N SER A 202 8.12 4.92 29.68
CA SER A 202 8.93 5.94 30.36
C SER A 202 9.05 5.73 31.86
N ASP A 203 8.01 5.17 32.49
CA ASP A 203 7.97 4.85 33.92
C ASP A 203 7.21 3.53 34.13
N ALA A 204 7.80 2.63 34.92
CA ALA A 204 7.23 1.32 35.26
C ALA A 204 6.38 1.34 36.54
N SER A 205 6.42 2.43 37.32
CA SER A 205 5.64 2.57 38.55
C SER A 205 4.93 3.93 38.67
N PRO A 206 4.12 4.32 37.66
CA PRO A 206 3.41 5.60 37.68
C PRO A 206 2.28 5.59 38.72
N PHE A 207 1.82 6.77 39.12
CA PHE A 207 0.59 6.92 39.87
C PHE A 207 -0.66 6.80 38.99
N VAL A 208 -1.80 6.44 39.57
CA VAL A 208 -3.11 6.53 38.88
C VAL A 208 -3.34 7.96 38.40
N GLY A 209 -3.71 8.13 37.12
CA GLY A 209 -3.90 9.45 36.50
C GLY A 209 -2.62 10.13 36.01
N GLU A 210 -1.44 9.57 36.29
CA GLU A 210 -0.17 10.08 35.77
C GLU A 210 0.06 9.68 34.32
N GLN A 211 0.48 10.62 33.48
CA GLN A 211 0.80 10.36 32.09
C GLN A 211 2.17 9.70 31.92
N ILE A 212 2.20 8.58 31.21
CA ILE A 212 3.43 7.89 30.81
C ILE A 212 3.52 7.76 29.28
N ARG A 213 4.74 7.62 28.78
CA ARG A 213 5.00 7.42 27.35
C ARG A 213 5.26 5.96 27.06
N TYR A 214 4.51 5.38 26.14
CA TYR A 214 4.79 4.07 25.55
C TYR A 214 5.40 4.27 24.15
N THR A 215 6.53 3.65 23.87
CA THR A 215 7.22 3.78 22.58
C THR A 215 7.42 2.40 21.95
N PHE A 216 6.75 2.18 20.82
CA PHE A 216 7.01 1.04 19.95
C PHE A 216 8.16 1.36 18.99
N ARG A 217 9.10 0.44 18.84
CA ARG A 217 10.27 0.56 17.95
C ARG A 217 10.32 -0.59 16.96
N LEU A 218 10.39 -0.29 15.67
CA LEU A 218 10.75 -1.22 14.61
C LEU A 218 12.16 -0.89 14.13
N PHE A 219 13.04 -1.86 14.26
CA PHE A 219 14.40 -1.81 13.75
C PHE A 219 14.45 -2.63 12.45
N GLN A 220 14.78 -2.01 11.32
CA GLN A 220 14.86 -2.70 10.03
C GLN A 220 16.21 -2.45 9.34
N GLN A 221 16.83 -3.54 8.88
CA GLN A 221 18.06 -3.57 8.08
C GLN A 221 17.78 -3.96 6.63
N ALA A 222 16.77 -4.81 6.41
CA ALA A 222 16.27 -5.13 5.07
C ALA A 222 15.10 -4.23 4.69
N ARG A 223 14.80 -4.20 3.38
CA ARG A 223 13.59 -3.54 2.89
C ARG A 223 12.37 -4.30 3.40
N ILE A 224 11.44 -3.55 3.98
CA ILE A 224 10.14 -4.04 4.42
C ILE A 224 9.07 -3.52 3.47
N ALA A 225 8.12 -4.36 3.12
CA ALA A 225 6.90 -4.01 2.41
C ALA A 225 5.66 -4.43 3.21
N ASN A 226 4.51 -3.84 2.89
CA ASN A 226 3.20 -4.22 3.45
C ASN A 226 3.16 -4.28 5.00
N ALA A 227 3.85 -3.36 5.67
CA ALA A 227 3.87 -3.31 7.13
C ALA A 227 2.50 -2.93 7.69
N GLN A 228 1.99 -3.75 8.61
CA GLN A 228 0.74 -3.56 9.33
C GLN A 228 1.02 -3.63 10.82
N TYR A 229 0.96 -2.49 11.48
CA TYR A 229 1.07 -2.38 12.93
C TYR A 229 -0.30 -2.58 13.58
N ARG A 230 -0.35 -3.42 14.60
CA ARG A 230 -1.49 -3.56 15.50
C ARG A 230 -1.04 -3.19 16.89
N GLU A 231 -1.65 -2.14 17.43
CA GLU A 231 -1.36 -1.64 18.76
C GLU A 231 -1.73 -2.66 19.86
N PRO A 232 -1.08 -2.59 21.03
CA PRO A 232 -1.48 -3.32 22.22
C PRO A 232 -2.93 -3.06 22.63
N ASP A 233 -3.46 -3.97 23.44
CA ASP A 233 -4.69 -3.70 24.18
C ASP A 233 -4.40 -2.70 25.32
N PHE A 234 -4.96 -1.49 25.20
CA PHE A 234 -4.86 -0.43 26.18
C PHE A 234 -6.08 -0.31 27.10
N THR A 235 -6.92 -1.34 27.25
CA THR A 235 -8.19 -1.26 28.01
C THR A 235 -8.08 -0.67 29.44
N SER A 236 -6.93 -0.79 30.11
CA SER A 236 -6.70 -0.23 31.45
C SER A 236 -6.14 1.21 31.45
N PHE A 237 -5.97 1.80 30.28
CA PHE A 237 -5.34 3.10 30.06
C PHE A 237 -6.21 3.97 29.14
N THR A 238 -6.19 5.28 29.39
CA THR A 238 -6.52 6.25 28.35
C THR A 238 -5.30 6.38 27.44
N ALA A 239 -5.43 5.99 26.17
CA ALA A 239 -4.33 5.99 25.20
C ALA A 239 -4.55 7.03 24.10
N ALA A 240 -3.51 7.82 23.81
CA ALA A 240 -3.50 8.76 22.70
C ALA A 240 -2.17 8.73 21.95
N GLN A 241 -2.21 8.54 20.63
CA GLN A 241 -1.01 8.51 19.80
C GLN A 241 -0.40 9.92 19.67
N ILE A 242 0.89 10.05 19.95
CA ILE A 242 1.63 11.31 19.83
C ILE A 242 2.14 11.46 18.39
N GLY A 243 1.43 12.30 17.62
CA GLY A 243 1.82 12.63 16.25
C GLY A 243 1.79 11.43 15.31
N LYS A 244 2.61 11.49 14.25
CA LYS A 244 2.77 10.40 13.27
C LYS A 244 4.00 9.55 13.62
N GLN A 245 4.15 8.41 12.94
CA GLN A 245 5.37 7.60 13.02
C GLN A 245 6.62 8.46 12.73
N ARG A 246 7.68 8.21 13.48
CA ARG A 246 8.99 8.89 13.34
C ARG A 246 9.98 7.92 12.74
N GLU A 247 10.82 8.41 11.86
CA GLU A 247 11.81 7.59 11.16
C GLU A 247 13.19 8.21 11.36
N LYS A 248 14.17 7.40 11.77
CA LYS A 248 15.55 7.84 11.99
C LYS A 248 16.54 6.74 11.65
N ASP A 249 17.70 7.12 11.13
CA ASP A 249 18.80 6.20 10.87
C ASP A 249 19.71 6.17 12.09
N VAL A 250 19.88 4.99 12.68
CA VAL A 250 20.68 4.80 13.89
C VAL A 250 21.67 3.66 13.69
N THR A 251 22.83 3.79 14.34
CA THR A 251 23.82 2.73 14.39
C THR A 251 23.63 1.94 15.69
N VAL A 252 23.14 0.70 15.58
CA VAL A 252 22.95 -0.21 16.72
C VAL A 252 23.96 -1.35 16.58
N GLN A 253 24.80 -1.55 17.61
CA GLN A 253 25.85 -2.59 17.61
C GLN A 253 26.76 -2.55 16.36
N GLY A 254 27.12 -1.35 15.90
CA GLY A 254 27.97 -1.15 14.72
C GLY A 254 27.28 -1.38 13.37
N ARG A 255 25.96 -1.60 13.34
CA ARG A 255 25.17 -1.78 12.12
C ARG A 255 24.21 -0.60 11.91
N ASN A 256 24.12 -0.10 10.68
CA ASN A 256 23.13 0.92 10.32
C ASN A 256 21.74 0.29 10.20
N VAL A 257 20.78 0.88 10.90
CA VAL A 257 19.41 0.41 11.02
C VAL A 257 18.48 1.60 10.79
N HIS A 258 17.46 1.40 9.98
CA HIS A 258 16.34 2.32 9.90
C HIS A 258 15.41 2.04 11.09
N LEU A 259 15.24 3.00 11.98
CA LEU A 259 14.40 2.89 13.17
C LEU A 259 13.11 3.68 12.96
N ILE A 260 11.98 2.98 13.08
CA ILE A 260 10.64 3.55 13.03
C ILE A 260 10.05 3.52 14.44
N GLU A 261 9.62 4.67 14.96
CA GLU A 261 9.04 4.81 16.30
C GLU A 261 7.57 5.25 16.22
N ILE A 262 6.71 4.57 16.97
CA ILE A 262 5.33 4.97 17.21
C ILE A 262 5.16 5.21 18.70
N VAL A 263 4.73 6.41 19.06
CA VAL A 263 4.71 6.87 20.46
C VAL A 263 3.27 7.11 20.89
N TYR A 264 2.92 6.64 22.09
CA TYR A 264 1.62 6.84 22.73
C TYR A 264 1.81 7.51 24.09
N ASN A 265 0.88 8.39 24.45
CA ASN A 265 0.66 8.84 25.81
C ASN A 265 -0.39 7.94 26.45
N LEU A 266 -0.04 7.28 27.55
CA LEU A 266 -0.93 6.41 28.31
C LEU A 266 -1.18 7.02 29.69
N ILE A 267 -2.42 6.98 30.16
CA ILE A 267 -2.80 7.38 31.52
C ILE A 267 -3.49 6.20 32.19
N PRO A 268 -2.94 5.62 33.28
CA PRO A 268 -3.52 4.47 33.94
C PRO A 268 -4.78 4.86 34.71
N MET A 269 -5.85 4.08 34.54
CA MET A 269 -7.16 4.37 35.13
C MET A 269 -7.38 3.69 36.49
N LYS A 270 -6.53 2.72 36.86
CA LYS A 270 -6.65 1.92 38.09
C LYS A 270 -5.27 1.62 38.66
N SER A 271 -5.19 1.51 39.99
CA SER A 271 -3.98 1.11 40.71
C SER A 271 -3.80 -0.41 40.72
N GLY A 272 -2.56 -0.85 40.93
CA GLY A 272 -2.16 -2.25 41.03
C GLY A 272 -1.37 -2.74 39.82
N PRO A 273 -1.08 -4.05 39.76
CA PRO A 273 -0.31 -4.62 38.67
C PRO A 273 -1.13 -4.59 37.37
N LEU A 274 -0.64 -3.85 36.38
CA LEU A 274 -1.20 -3.82 35.03
C LEU A 274 -0.20 -4.40 34.04
N THR A 275 -0.71 -4.95 32.94
CA THR A 275 0.13 -5.52 31.88
C THR A 275 -0.33 -4.98 30.54
N ILE A 276 0.61 -4.41 29.80
CA ILE A 276 0.43 -4.01 28.40
C ILE A 276 0.74 -5.23 27.55
N ALA A 277 -0.25 -5.68 26.76
CA ALA A 277 -0.09 -6.82 25.87
C ALA A 277 0.97 -6.55 24.77
N PRO A 278 1.61 -7.58 24.21
CA PRO A 278 2.50 -7.44 23.06
C PRO A 278 1.88 -6.68 21.88
N ALA A 279 2.57 -5.66 21.39
CA ALA A 279 2.25 -5.07 20.09
C ALA A 279 2.60 -6.07 18.98
N ARG A 280 1.86 -6.03 17.87
CA ARG A 280 2.09 -6.92 16.72
C ARG A 280 2.42 -6.13 15.46
N LEU A 281 3.40 -6.61 14.71
CA LEU A 281 3.76 -6.07 13.40
C LEU A 281 3.83 -7.22 12.41
N THR A 282 2.96 -7.20 11.40
CA THR A 282 3.07 -8.10 10.25
C THR A 282 3.63 -7.35 9.06
N CYS A 283 4.64 -7.89 8.39
CA CYS A 283 5.25 -7.24 7.25
C CYS A 283 5.97 -8.24 6.35
N ASP A 284 6.33 -7.83 5.13
CA ASP A 284 7.12 -8.65 4.23
C ASP A 284 8.57 -8.16 4.22
N VAL A 285 9.51 -9.04 4.59
CA VAL A 285 10.94 -8.72 4.72
C VAL A 285 11.69 -9.29 3.51
N GLU A 286 12.50 -8.46 2.84
CA GLU A 286 13.30 -8.90 1.71
C GLU A 286 14.42 -9.87 2.16
N ASN A 287 14.28 -11.16 1.82
CA ASN A 287 15.35 -12.13 2.02
C ASN A 287 16.39 -12.03 0.90
N ARG A 288 17.58 -11.53 1.24
CA ARG A 288 18.74 -11.57 0.36
C ARG A 288 19.46 -12.92 0.45
N THR A 289 18.78 -14.02 0.12
CA THR A 289 19.48 -15.30 0.00
C THR A 289 20.29 -15.34 -1.31
N PRO A 290 21.61 -15.59 -1.28
CA PRO A 290 22.37 -15.81 -2.50
C PRO A 290 21.87 -17.07 -3.22
N ARG A 291 21.80 -17.01 -4.56
CA ARG A 291 21.31 -18.10 -5.41
C ARG A 291 22.14 -19.38 -5.20
N ARG A 292 21.65 -20.31 -4.37
CA ARG A 292 22.07 -21.71 -4.48
C ARG A 292 21.37 -22.31 -5.71
N ARG A 293 22.16 -22.70 -6.71
CA ARG A 293 21.73 -23.56 -7.82
C ARG A 293 21.39 -24.95 -7.24
N SER A 294 20.19 -25.10 -6.70
CA SER A 294 19.68 -26.42 -6.30
C SER A 294 19.41 -27.26 -7.55
N ARG A 295 19.76 -28.55 -7.46
CA ARG A 295 19.62 -29.52 -8.54
C ARG A 295 18.14 -29.66 -8.91
N ARG A 296 17.90 -29.57 -10.21
CA ARG A 296 16.61 -29.56 -10.89
C ARG A 296 15.83 -30.86 -10.56
N ASN A 297 14.79 -30.76 -9.74
CA ASN A 297 13.76 -31.80 -9.63
C ASN A 297 12.71 -31.56 -10.73
N SER A 298 12.29 -32.63 -11.41
CA SER A 298 11.45 -32.58 -12.61
C SER A 298 9.97 -32.22 -12.38
N PHE A 299 9.57 -31.82 -11.17
CA PHE A 299 8.21 -31.38 -10.83
C PHE A 299 8.06 -29.85 -10.67
N ASP A 300 9.14 -29.08 -10.82
CA ASP A 300 9.22 -27.64 -10.52
C ASP A 300 8.72 -26.68 -11.64
N LEU A 301 7.96 -27.18 -12.61
CA LEU A 301 7.53 -26.42 -13.78
C LEU A 301 6.46 -25.36 -13.48
N PHE A 302 5.80 -25.41 -12.32
CA PHE A 302 4.75 -24.47 -11.92
C PHE A 302 5.19 -23.41 -10.89
N ASP A 303 6.36 -23.55 -10.23
CA ASP A 303 6.72 -22.70 -9.06
C ASP A 303 7.70 -21.54 -9.38
N ASN A 304 8.43 -21.57 -10.52
CA ASN A 304 9.68 -20.81 -10.60
C ASN A 304 9.74 -19.50 -11.43
N SER A 305 8.74 -19.12 -12.23
CA SER A 305 8.91 -17.98 -13.17
C SER A 305 8.01 -16.76 -12.97
N PHE A 306 6.85 -16.85 -12.32
CA PHE A 306 5.94 -15.69 -12.17
C PHE A 306 6.13 -14.90 -10.86
N PHE A 307 6.65 -15.54 -9.81
CA PHE A 307 6.70 -14.99 -8.45
C PHE A 307 8.12 -14.70 -7.91
N ASN A 308 9.16 -14.83 -8.74
CA ASN A 308 10.55 -14.56 -8.33
C ASN A 308 10.91 -13.05 -8.33
N ARG A 309 9.91 -12.17 -8.16
CA ARG A 309 10.14 -10.76 -7.80
C ARG A 309 10.61 -10.76 -6.35
N GLY A 310 11.85 -10.31 -6.12
CA GLY A 310 12.60 -10.30 -4.83
C GLY A 310 11.88 -10.93 -3.65
N ARG A 311 12.35 -12.09 -3.17
CA ARG A 311 11.66 -12.91 -2.14
C ARG A 311 11.41 -12.12 -0.85
N PHE A 312 10.32 -11.38 -0.84
CA PHE A 312 9.69 -10.80 0.33
C PHE A 312 9.01 -11.94 1.08
N GLU A 313 9.48 -12.21 2.29
CA GLU A 313 8.94 -13.22 3.18
C GLU A 313 8.06 -12.56 4.23
N ARG A 314 6.80 -12.99 4.35
CA ARG A 314 5.90 -12.49 5.37
C ARG A 314 6.40 -12.94 6.76
N ARG A 315 6.58 -11.98 7.66
CA ARG A 315 6.96 -12.19 9.06
C ARG A 315 6.00 -11.47 10.00
N SER A 316 5.85 -12.03 11.19
CA SER A 316 5.03 -11.51 12.27
C SER A 316 5.91 -11.30 13.50
N PHE A 317 6.14 -10.05 13.86
CA PHE A 317 6.93 -9.66 15.01
C PHE A 317 6.00 -9.30 16.17
N ARG A 318 6.42 -9.64 17.39
CA ARG A 318 5.73 -9.31 18.63
C ARG A 318 6.71 -8.69 19.61
N THR A 319 6.29 -7.63 20.30
CA THR A 319 7.09 -7.07 21.39
C THR A 319 6.96 -7.95 22.64
N PRO A 320 7.86 -7.83 23.63
CA PRO A 320 7.60 -8.36 24.95
C PRO A 320 6.34 -7.73 25.56
N ALA A 321 5.66 -8.49 26.44
CA ALA A 321 4.63 -7.91 27.29
C ALA A 321 5.30 -7.04 28.37
N ILE A 322 4.74 -5.87 28.66
CA ILE A 322 5.29 -4.95 29.64
C ILE A 322 4.41 -4.97 30.89
N SER A 323 5.00 -5.34 32.02
CA SER A 323 4.33 -5.27 33.33
C SER A 323 4.69 -3.97 34.02
N LEU A 324 3.69 -3.31 34.61
CA LEU A 324 3.84 -2.08 35.37
C LEU A 324 3.07 -2.20 36.70
N ASP A 325 3.55 -1.52 37.72
CA ASP A 325 2.91 -1.49 39.04
C ASP A 325 2.39 -0.09 39.33
N VAL A 326 1.10 0.12 39.09
CA VAL A 326 0.50 1.46 39.21
C VAL A 326 0.24 1.78 40.67
N ARG A 327 0.90 2.82 41.17
CA ARG A 327 0.78 3.28 42.56
C ARG A 327 -0.57 3.97 42.78
N PRO A 328 -1.31 3.64 43.86
CA PRO A 328 -2.48 4.43 44.24
C PRO A 328 -2.05 5.83 44.70
N LEU A 329 -2.93 6.81 44.50
CA LEU A 329 -2.73 8.13 45.10
C LEU A 329 -2.87 8.03 46.63
N PRO A 330 -2.01 8.71 47.42
CA PRO A 330 -2.13 8.72 48.86
C PRO A 330 -3.47 9.33 49.30
N PRO A 331 -4.03 8.98 50.47
CA PRO A 331 -5.27 9.58 50.93
C PRO A 331 -5.10 11.09 51.15
N HIS A 332 -5.98 11.89 50.53
CA HIS A 332 -5.99 13.33 50.72
C HIS A 332 -6.67 13.71 52.04
N ALA A 333 -5.92 14.33 52.96
CA ALA A 333 -6.40 14.78 54.26
C ALA A 333 -6.69 16.30 54.32
N GLY A 334 -6.61 17.00 53.18
CA GLY A 334 -6.83 18.45 53.12
C GLY A 334 -8.29 18.85 53.26
N LYS A 335 -8.52 20.12 53.61
CA LYS A 335 -9.87 20.70 53.75
C LYS A 335 -10.60 20.90 52.41
N GLU A 336 -9.84 21.16 51.36
CA GLU A 336 -10.34 21.42 50.01
C GLU A 336 -10.43 20.11 49.22
N THR A 337 -11.43 19.98 48.35
CA THR A 337 -11.63 18.78 47.55
C THR A 337 -10.53 18.61 46.50
N PHE A 338 -10.00 17.39 46.38
CA PHE A 338 -9.07 17.03 45.30
C PHE A 338 -9.78 17.08 43.94
N SER A 339 -9.18 17.74 42.94
CA SER A 339 -9.81 17.94 41.63
C SER A 339 -9.75 16.71 40.71
N GLY A 340 -9.03 15.65 41.09
CA GLY A 340 -8.75 14.51 40.19
C GLY A 340 -7.55 14.75 39.26
N MET A 341 -6.92 15.92 39.34
CA MET A 341 -5.81 16.29 38.46
C MET A 341 -4.47 15.78 38.98
N VAL A 342 -3.67 15.21 38.08
CA VAL A 342 -2.35 14.63 38.36
C VAL A 342 -1.34 15.21 37.36
N GLY A 343 -0.32 15.89 37.86
CA GLY A 343 0.66 16.63 37.07
C GLY A 343 1.06 17.96 37.71
N GLU A 344 1.38 18.95 36.88
CA GLU A 344 1.80 20.29 37.29
C GLU A 344 0.82 21.33 36.74
N PHE A 345 0.16 22.07 37.63
CA PHE A 345 -0.90 23.00 37.24
C PHE A 345 -0.84 24.35 37.96
N HIS A 346 -1.37 25.35 37.26
CA HIS A 346 -1.63 26.71 37.71
C HIS A 346 -3.10 27.06 37.50
N ILE A 347 -3.62 27.96 38.33
CA ILE A 347 -4.98 28.47 38.25
C ILE A 347 -4.97 30.00 38.24
N LEU A 348 -5.75 30.57 37.34
CA LEU A 348 -5.92 32.01 37.15
C LEU A 348 -7.42 32.29 37.13
N ALA A 349 -7.86 33.39 37.75
CA ALA A 349 -9.24 33.87 37.66
C ALA A 349 -9.27 35.34 37.26
N LYS A 350 -10.24 35.71 36.44
CA LYS A 350 -10.46 37.07 35.98
C LYS A 350 -11.94 37.34 35.73
N THR A 351 -12.37 38.55 36.05
CA THR A 351 -13.66 39.13 35.68
C THR A 351 -13.52 40.04 34.45
N ASP A 352 -14.55 40.13 33.62
CA ASP A 352 -14.60 41.06 32.48
C ASP A 352 -14.77 42.53 32.92
N THR A 353 -15.49 42.77 34.01
CA THR A 353 -15.62 44.07 34.67
C THR A 353 -15.59 43.95 36.20
N ASP A 354 -15.00 44.95 36.85
CA ASP A 354 -14.93 45.04 38.32
C ASP A 354 -16.03 45.94 38.91
N THR A 355 -16.77 46.64 38.06
CA THR A 355 -17.81 47.62 38.46
C THR A 355 -19.15 47.38 37.74
N PRO A 356 -19.77 46.19 37.86
CA PRO A 356 -21.08 45.94 37.25
C PRO A 356 -22.20 46.74 37.92
N ALA A 357 -23.29 47.06 37.23
CA ALA A 357 -24.51 47.48 37.91
C ALA A 357 -25.27 46.27 38.48
N ALA A 358 -26.12 46.49 39.48
CA ALA A 358 -27.04 45.45 39.94
C ALA A 358 -27.96 45.01 38.79
N GLY A 359 -28.06 43.71 38.55
CA GLY A 359 -28.78 43.12 37.41
C GLY A 359 -27.93 42.88 36.15
N ASP A 360 -26.75 43.51 36.02
CA ASP A 360 -25.85 43.31 34.88
C ASP A 360 -24.98 42.06 35.07
N SER A 361 -24.87 41.22 34.04
CA SER A 361 -24.05 40.02 34.07
C SER A 361 -22.56 40.34 34.03
N VAL A 362 -21.78 39.74 34.93
CA VAL A 362 -20.31 39.70 34.94
C VAL A 362 -19.81 38.33 34.55
N THR A 363 -18.87 38.25 33.62
CA THR A 363 -18.26 36.97 33.25
C THR A 363 -17.03 36.69 34.11
N LEU A 364 -17.13 35.69 34.99
CA LEU A 364 -15.98 35.12 35.69
C LEU A 364 -15.35 34.04 34.82
N SER A 365 -14.10 34.25 34.40
CA SER A 365 -13.28 33.28 33.68
C SER A 365 -12.22 32.69 34.61
N VAL A 366 -12.27 31.38 34.85
CA VAL A 366 -11.24 30.63 35.60
C VAL A 366 -10.49 29.73 34.64
N THR A 367 -9.19 29.97 34.49
CA THR A 367 -8.31 29.20 33.61
C THR A 367 -7.42 28.31 34.43
N VAL A 368 -7.50 27.00 34.17
CA VAL A 368 -6.55 26.00 34.66
C VAL A 368 -5.58 25.69 33.53
N GLU A 369 -4.29 25.85 33.78
CA GLU A 369 -3.24 25.62 32.78
C GLU A 369 -2.12 24.76 33.35
N GLY A 370 -1.52 23.91 32.52
CA GLY A 370 -0.45 23.02 33.00
C GLY A 370 -0.20 21.80 32.13
N ARG A 371 0.45 20.81 32.73
CA ARG A 371 0.82 19.52 32.13
C ARG A 371 0.30 18.37 32.98
N GLY A 372 -0.10 17.28 32.33
CA GLY A 372 -0.71 16.13 33.01
C GLY A 372 -2.05 15.79 32.38
N ASN A 373 -2.99 15.26 33.16
CA ASN A 373 -4.33 14.92 32.70
C ASN A 373 -5.27 16.15 32.50
N ILE A 374 -4.79 17.25 31.91
CA ILE A 374 -5.59 18.46 31.64
C ILE A 374 -6.91 18.23 30.88
N PRO A 375 -7.05 17.24 29.95
CA PRO A 375 -8.36 16.95 29.35
C PRO A 375 -9.44 16.59 30.38
N ASP A 376 -9.04 15.94 31.47
CA ASP A 376 -9.95 15.44 32.52
C ASP A 376 -10.29 16.53 33.56
N ALA A 377 -9.72 17.74 33.43
CA ALA A 377 -9.98 18.82 34.38
C ALA A 377 -11.47 19.20 34.38
N GLY A 378 -12.10 19.05 35.55
CA GLY A 378 -13.46 19.52 35.83
C GLY A 378 -13.50 20.97 36.33
N PRO A 379 -14.68 21.60 36.37
CA PRO A 379 -14.84 22.95 36.88
C PRO A 379 -14.41 23.03 38.36
N PRO A 380 -13.54 23.99 38.73
CA PRO A 380 -13.20 24.25 40.13
C PRO A 380 -14.44 24.56 40.98
N ALA A 381 -14.43 24.13 42.24
CA ALA A 381 -15.52 24.40 43.16
C ALA A 381 -15.59 25.90 43.48
N LEU A 382 -16.73 26.53 43.14
CA LEU A 382 -17.00 27.93 43.46
C LEU A 382 -17.74 28.05 44.80
N VAL A 383 -17.16 28.82 45.73
CA VAL A 383 -17.84 29.25 46.95
C VAL A 383 -18.18 30.71 46.80
N LEU A 384 -19.40 31.00 46.34
CA LEU A 384 -19.86 32.38 46.11
C LEU A 384 -20.82 32.83 47.23
N PRO A 385 -20.83 34.12 47.61
CA PRO A 385 -21.86 34.66 48.50
C PRO A 385 -23.27 34.54 47.90
N ASP A 386 -24.31 34.42 48.73
CA ASP A 386 -25.75 34.36 48.35
C ASP A 386 -26.30 35.68 47.78
N ARG A 387 -25.58 36.30 46.86
CA ARG A 387 -25.89 37.60 46.25
C ARG A 387 -25.79 37.58 44.72
N PHE A 388 -25.57 36.41 44.13
CA PHE A 388 -25.45 36.22 42.69
C PHE A 388 -26.42 35.15 42.19
N ASN A 389 -27.01 35.37 41.02
CA ASN A 389 -27.44 34.25 40.17
C ASN A 389 -26.24 33.81 39.33
N VAL A 390 -25.98 32.51 39.28
CA VAL A 390 -24.80 31.93 38.63
C VAL A 390 -25.25 31.04 37.49
N TYR A 391 -24.74 31.29 36.30
CA TYR A 391 -24.99 30.48 35.11
C TYR A 391 -23.67 29.98 34.56
N GLU A 392 -23.53 28.67 34.40
CA GLU A 392 -22.32 28.06 33.85
C GLU A 392 -22.37 28.05 32.32
N ASP A 393 -21.26 28.37 31.67
CA ASP A 393 -21.09 28.28 30.23
C ASP A 393 -20.18 27.09 29.87
N ALA A 394 -20.21 26.67 28.60
CA ALA A 394 -19.34 25.62 28.11
C ALA A 394 -17.85 26.03 28.26
N PRO A 395 -16.98 25.13 28.73
CA PRO A 395 -15.57 25.44 28.87
C PRO A 395 -14.91 25.59 27.50
N ALA A 396 -13.96 26.52 27.41
CA ALA A 396 -13.07 26.64 26.26
C ALA A 396 -11.78 25.86 26.52
N GLU A 397 -11.35 25.05 25.56
CA GLU A 397 -10.18 24.17 25.68
C GLU A 397 -9.13 24.46 24.61
N GLU A 398 -7.88 24.61 25.03
CA GLU A 398 -6.72 24.70 24.14
C GLU A 398 -5.66 23.72 24.65
N ILE A 399 -5.82 22.46 24.23
CA ILE A 399 -5.01 21.33 24.68
C ILE A 399 -4.22 20.76 23.52
N GLN A 400 -2.95 20.48 23.75
CA GLN A 400 -2.04 19.88 22.78
C GLN A 400 -1.43 18.62 23.36
N LEU A 401 -1.34 17.57 22.53
CA LEU A 401 -0.60 16.36 22.86
C LEU A 401 0.82 16.49 22.31
N THR A 402 1.81 16.58 23.21
CA THR A 402 3.22 16.72 22.88
C THR A 402 3.99 15.44 23.22
N ASP A 403 5.29 15.42 22.91
CA ASP A 403 6.19 14.33 23.31
C ASP A 403 6.11 14.07 24.82
N ASN A 404 6.01 15.14 25.61
CA ASN A 404 5.92 15.07 27.07
C ASN A 404 4.47 14.97 27.57
N GLY A 405 3.57 14.38 26.78
CA GLY A 405 2.17 14.19 27.12
C GLY A 405 1.30 15.42 26.90
N TYR A 406 0.16 15.48 27.59
CA TYR A 406 -0.81 16.56 27.44
C TYR A 406 -0.34 17.82 28.13
N GLN A 407 -0.46 18.93 27.43
CA GLN A 407 -0.25 20.26 27.98
C GLN A 407 -1.23 21.25 27.37
N GLY A 408 -1.61 22.27 28.13
CA GLY A 408 -2.52 23.29 27.63
C GLY A 408 -3.27 24.00 28.73
N ARG A 409 -4.41 24.57 28.35
CA ARG A 409 -5.30 25.29 29.26
C ARG A 409 -6.77 24.97 29.00
N LYS A 410 -7.54 24.99 30.08
CA LYS A 410 -9.00 24.84 30.08
C LYS A 410 -9.60 26.01 30.85
N THR A 411 -10.45 26.78 30.19
CA THR A 411 -11.09 27.97 30.75
C THR A 411 -12.56 27.71 30.99
N PHE A 412 -12.94 27.72 32.27
CA PHE A 412 -14.32 27.65 32.74
C PHE A 412 -14.89 29.05 32.87
N ARG A 413 -16.14 29.25 32.46
CA ARG A 413 -16.81 30.55 32.47
C ARG A 413 -18.12 30.48 33.20
N TRP A 414 -18.36 31.47 34.05
CA TRP A 414 -19.63 31.66 34.74
C TRP A 414 -20.13 33.09 34.54
N ALA A 415 -21.40 33.24 34.20
CA ALA A 415 -22.10 34.51 34.25
C ALA A 415 -22.66 34.72 35.66
N LEU A 416 -22.16 35.76 36.33
CA LEU A 416 -22.54 36.17 37.68
C LEU A 416 -23.43 37.40 37.59
N VAL A 417 -24.70 37.28 37.99
CA VAL A 417 -25.65 38.41 38.01
C VAL A 417 -25.83 38.89 39.45
N PRO A 418 -25.30 40.06 39.83
CA PRO A 418 -25.39 40.58 41.19
C PRO A 418 -26.81 41.10 41.48
N LEU A 419 -27.37 40.67 42.61
CA LEU A 419 -28.75 40.99 43.00
C LEU A 419 -28.88 42.34 43.74
N ARG A 420 -27.79 42.86 44.31
CA ARG A 420 -27.78 44.09 45.12
C ARG A 420 -26.51 44.89 44.88
N SER A 421 -26.65 46.22 44.92
CA SER A 421 -25.52 47.14 44.90
C SER A 421 -24.67 47.04 46.17
N GLY A 422 -23.40 47.44 46.08
CA GLY A 422 -22.43 47.41 47.16
C GLY A 422 -21.15 46.65 46.80
N ARG A 423 -20.16 46.71 47.69
CA ARG A 423 -18.89 46.00 47.52
C ARG A 423 -19.05 44.53 47.90
N VAL A 424 -18.72 43.63 46.99
CA VAL A 424 -18.74 42.17 47.21
C VAL A 424 -17.36 41.60 46.90
N VAL A 425 -16.88 40.72 47.78
CA VAL A 425 -15.61 40.01 47.58
C VAL A 425 -15.93 38.61 47.07
N LEU A 426 -15.35 38.26 45.94
CA LEU A 426 -15.27 36.90 45.42
C LEU A 426 -14.05 36.24 46.06
N PRO A 427 -14.23 35.19 46.88
CA PRO A 427 -13.12 34.56 47.56
C PRO A 427 -12.21 33.81 46.59
N ALA A 428 -10.96 33.61 47.00
CA ALA A 428 -9.98 32.79 46.32
C ALA A 428 -10.53 31.39 45.97
N ILE A 429 -10.36 31.00 44.71
CA ILE A 429 -10.78 29.69 44.19
C ILE A 429 -9.60 28.73 44.34
N PRO A 430 -9.73 27.65 45.13
CA PRO A 430 -8.66 26.68 45.30
C PRO A 430 -8.64 25.64 44.16
N LEU A 431 -7.44 25.23 43.78
CA LEU A 431 -7.16 24.06 42.95
C LEU A 431 -6.21 23.14 43.72
N VAL A 432 -6.69 21.95 44.06
CA VAL A 432 -5.89 20.89 44.68
C VAL A 432 -5.60 19.81 43.65
N TYR A 433 -4.34 19.64 43.29
CA TYR A 433 -3.87 18.59 42.38
C TYR A 433 -2.76 17.76 43.03
N PHE A 434 -2.47 16.58 42.48
CA PHE A 434 -1.36 15.74 42.91
C PHE A 434 -0.17 15.94 41.98
N ASP A 435 0.99 16.29 42.53
CA ASP A 435 2.23 16.36 41.78
C ASP A 435 2.97 15.01 41.90
N PRO A 436 3.10 14.25 40.80
CA PRO A 436 3.74 12.93 40.82
C PRO A 436 5.26 13.01 41.04
N VAL A 437 5.90 14.14 40.76
CA VAL A 437 7.34 14.34 40.97
C VAL A 437 7.62 14.66 42.44
N ALA A 438 6.79 15.52 43.04
CA ALA A 438 6.89 15.84 44.46
C ALA A 438 6.18 14.80 45.36
N GLU A 439 5.47 13.84 44.77
CA GLU A 439 4.64 12.81 45.41
C GLU A 439 3.69 13.37 46.49
N THR A 440 3.20 14.59 46.29
CA THR A 440 2.40 15.33 47.28
C THR A 440 1.26 16.12 46.64
N TYR A 441 0.22 16.38 47.43
CA TYR A 441 -0.87 17.26 47.04
C TYR A 441 -0.46 18.72 47.14
N ILE A 442 -0.65 19.47 46.05
CA ILE A 442 -0.37 20.90 45.97
C ILE A 442 -1.69 21.66 45.89
N THR A 443 -1.85 22.62 46.79
CA THR A 443 -2.93 23.61 46.72
C THR A 443 -2.43 24.89 46.05
N ARG A 444 -3.08 25.31 44.98
CA ARG A 444 -2.98 26.65 44.39
C ARG A 444 -4.27 27.40 44.62
N ARG A 445 -4.19 28.73 44.76
CA ARG A 445 -5.36 29.59 44.96
C ARG A 445 -5.26 30.80 44.05
N THR A 446 -6.40 31.22 43.51
CA THR A 446 -6.48 32.52 42.84
C THR A 446 -6.46 33.64 43.88
N PRO A 447 -6.16 34.89 43.49
CA PRO A 447 -6.39 36.04 44.36
C PRO A 447 -7.87 36.25 44.66
N ASP A 448 -8.18 36.88 45.80
CA ASP A 448 -9.51 37.42 46.06
C ASP A 448 -9.81 38.55 45.05
N MET A 449 -11.03 38.59 44.52
CA MET A 449 -11.46 39.62 43.57
C MET A 449 -12.57 40.47 44.20
N THR A 450 -12.51 41.79 44.04
CA THR A 450 -13.53 42.69 44.60
C THR A 450 -14.36 43.30 43.49
N LEU A 451 -15.68 43.07 43.53
CA LEU A 451 -16.65 43.71 42.65
C LEU A 451 -17.31 44.88 43.37
N ALA A 452 -17.25 46.07 42.76
CA ALA A 452 -17.96 47.25 43.23
C ALA A 452 -19.27 47.40 42.46
N VAL A 453 -20.33 46.77 42.96
CA VAL A 453 -21.63 46.73 42.27
C VAL A 453 -22.33 48.09 42.39
N GLY A 454 -22.54 48.74 41.26
CA GLY A 454 -23.29 50.00 41.14
C GLY A 454 -24.79 49.81 41.35
N VAL A 455 -25.49 50.93 41.57
CA VAL A 455 -26.96 50.92 41.52
C VAL A 455 -27.42 50.65 40.09
N SER A 456 -28.47 49.82 39.94
CA SER A 456 -29.14 49.68 38.64
C SER A 456 -29.55 51.07 38.16
N PRO A 457 -29.32 51.43 36.89
CA PRO A 457 -29.97 52.59 36.30
C PRO A 457 -31.48 52.44 36.53
N GLU A 458 -32.07 53.42 37.21
CA GLU A 458 -33.51 53.55 37.35
C GLU A 458 -34.09 53.58 35.93
N GLU A 459 -34.96 52.63 35.58
CA GLU A 459 -35.72 52.70 34.33
C GLU A 459 -36.41 54.07 34.29
N PRO A 460 -36.25 54.88 33.23
CA PRO A 460 -37.05 56.08 33.09
C PRO A 460 -38.52 55.66 33.13
N PRO A 461 -39.41 56.43 33.80
CA PRO A 461 -40.80 56.03 33.96
C PRO A 461 -41.41 55.75 32.60
N VAL A 462 -41.90 54.52 32.43
CA VAL A 462 -42.65 54.10 31.26
C VAL A 462 -43.84 55.04 31.12
N GLN A 463 -43.76 55.97 30.16
CA GLN A 463 -44.93 56.73 29.75
C GLN A 463 -45.87 55.77 29.05
N VAL A 464 -46.98 55.47 29.71
CA VAL A 464 -48.10 54.72 29.15
C VAL A 464 -48.69 55.54 28.00
N PHE A 465 -48.24 55.28 26.78
CA PHE A 465 -48.95 55.72 25.58
C PHE A 465 -50.19 54.83 25.42
N SER A 466 -51.33 55.35 25.87
CA SER A 466 -52.64 54.82 25.50
C SER A 466 -53.00 55.33 24.09
N GLY A 467 -52.45 54.68 23.07
CA GLY A 467 -52.79 54.91 21.66
C GLY A 467 -53.86 53.93 21.21
N GLY A 468 -55.00 54.46 20.77
CA GLY A 468 -56.12 53.71 20.21
C GLY A 468 -55.76 52.90 18.96
N ALA A 469 -56.59 51.90 18.70
CA ALA A 469 -56.48 50.96 17.59
C ALA A 469 -56.33 51.63 16.22
N ALA A 470 -55.24 51.30 15.51
CA ALA A 470 -55.18 51.30 14.05
C ALA A 470 -54.06 50.35 13.56
N THR A 471 -54.40 49.62 12.51
CA THR A 471 -53.73 48.51 11.79
C THR A 471 -52.25 48.74 11.44
N PRO A 472 -51.39 47.69 11.43
CA PRO A 472 -50.00 47.83 11.01
C PRO A 472 -49.87 47.78 9.47
N SER A 473 -49.23 48.80 8.91
CA SER A 473 -48.74 48.85 7.52
C SER A 473 -47.22 49.08 7.49
N GLY A 474 -46.46 48.00 7.28
CA GLY A 474 -45.08 47.96 6.74
C GLY A 474 -43.90 48.25 7.68
N PRO A 475 -42.67 47.88 7.24
CA PRO A 475 -42.12 46.54 7.13
C PRO A 475 -41.31 46.17 8.39
N GLN A 476 -41.51 44.96 8.91
CA GLN A 476 -40.63 44.42 9.95
C GLN A 476 -39.28 44.06 9.31
N ASN A 477 -38.22 44.75 9.74
CA ASN A 477 -36.88 44.20 9.61
C ASN A 477 -36.75 43.06 10.61
N GLU A 478 -37.11 41.89 10.10
CA GLU A 478 -36.85 40.59 10.68
C GLU A 478 -35.34 40.43 10.90
N VAL A 479 -34.99 40.16 12.15
CA VAL A 479 -33.63 39.87 12.58
C VAL A 479 -33.14 38.65 11.80
N GLU A 480 -32.14 38.89 10.97
CA GLU A 480 -31.42 37.89 10.18
C GLU A 480 -30.75 36.88 11.14
N ARG A 481 -31.45 35.77 11.39
CA ARG A 481 -30.85 34.56 11.94
C ARG A 481 -29.86 34.02 10.92
N THR A 482 -28.58 34.36 11.05
CA THR A 482 -27.51 33.58 10.43
C THR A 482 -27.38 32.26 11.20
N GLY A 483 -28.26 31.32 10.85
CA GLY A 483 -28.37 29.99 11.43
C GLY A 483 -29.07 29.07 10.44
N SER A 484 -28.61 29.04 9.19
CA SER A 484 -28.93 27.97 8.26
C SER A 484 -27.97 26.81 8.49
N ASP A 485 -28.17 26.08 9.59
CA ASP A 485 -27.50 24.79 9.83
C ASP A 485 -28.51 23.68 10.16
N LEU A 486 -29.60 23.66 9.40
CA LEU A 486 -30.37 22.47 9.13
C LEU A 486 -30.66 22.46 7.63
N LEU A 487 -29.85 21.70 6.88
CA LEU A 487 -30.17 21.36 5.50
C LEU A 487 -31.56 20.69 5.50
N PRO A 488 -32.52 21.12 4.64
CA PRO A 488 -33.76 20.38 4.49
C PRO A 488 -33.44 18.95 4.04
N LEU A 489 -33.95 17.97 4.78
CA LEU A 489 -33.97 16.58 4.33
C LEU A 489 -34.79 16.56 3.03
N LYS A 490 -34.11 16.38 1.89
CA LYS A 490 -34.76 16.29 0.58
C LYS A 490 -35.58 15.00 0.52
N GLU A 491 -36.86 15.08 0.86
CA GLU A 491 -37.85 14.00 0.64
C GLU A 491 -38.40 14.04 -0.79
N ALA A 492 -37.52 13.99 -1.79
CA ALA A 492 -37.91 13.78 -3.18
C ALA A 492 -36.94 12.77 -3.81
N PRO A 493 -37.42 11.82 -4.65
CA PRO A 493 -36.60 10.80 -5.30
C PRO A 493 -35.81 11.39 -6.48
N ASP A 494 -35.24 12.59 -6.31
CA ASP A 494 -34.50 13.32 -7.35
C ASP A 494 -32.99 12.97 -7.33
N ILE A 495 -32.60 11.98 -6.53
CA ILE A 495 -31.24 11.40 -6.50
C ILE A 495 -31.12 10.23 -7.49
N MET A 496 -32.20 9.84 -8.18
CA MET A 496 -32.19 8.80 -9.23
C MET A 496 -32.06 9.34 -10.67
N THR A 497 -31.75 10.62 -10.88
CA THR A 497 -31.43 11.16 -12.21
C THR A 497 -29.92 11.32 -12.42
N SER A 498 -29.17 10.27 -12.10
CA SER A 498 -27.75 10.19 -12.45
C SER A 498 -27.57 9.80 -13.92
N ARG A 499 -27.94 10.64 -14.89
CA ARG A 499 -27.45 10.44 -16.28
C ARG A 499 -27.24 11.79 -16.97
N LEU A 500 -26.00 12.27 -16.99
CA LEU A 500 -25.52 12.82 -18.26
C LEU A 500 -25.72 11.67 -19.26
N PRO A 501 -26.62 11.78 -20.26
CA PRO A 501 -26.73 10.74 -21.25
C PRO A 501 -25.40 10.73 -21.99
N MET A 502 -24.56 9.76 -21.66
CA MET A 502 -23.38 9.48 -22.46
C MET A 502 -23.91 9.23 -23.87
N ALA A 503 -23.53 10.07 -24.82
CA ALA A 503 -24.04 9.98 -26.19
C ALA A 503 -23.90 8.52 -26.64
N PRO A 504 -24.91 7.92 -27.28
CA PRO A 504 -24.90 6.49 -27.62
C PRO A 504 -23.65 6.10 -28.42
N ALA A 505 -23.12 7.01 -29.22
CA ALA A 505 -21.84 6.85 -29.93
C ALA A 505 -20.64 6.65 -28.99
N TRP A 506 -20.57 7.39 -27.87
CA TRP A 506 -19.47 7.32 -26.91
C TRP A 506 -19.52 6.02 -26.10
N PHE A 507 -20.72 5.56 -25.74
CA PHE A 507 -20.91 4.25 -25.10
C PHE A 507 -20.46 3.12 -26.03
N LEU A 508 -20.89 3.13 -27.30
CA LEU A 508 -20.47 2.14 -28.28
C LEU A 508 -18.96 2.18 -28.52
N PHE A 509 -18.36 3.37 -28.56
CA PHE A 509 -16.91 3.51 -28.68
C PHE A 509 -16.16 2.84 -27.52
N LEU A 510 -16.52 3.14 -26.26
CA LEU A 510 -15.89 2.50 -25.10
C LEU A 510 -16.19 0.99 -25.01
N PHE A 511 -17.37 0.55 -25.43
CA PHE A 511 -17.76 -0.85 -25.44
C PHE A 511 -16.94 -1.67 -26.46
N PHE A 512 -16.63 -1.11 -27.62
CA PHE A 512 -15.84 -1.79 -28.67
C PHE A 512 -14.33 -1.55 -28.59
N LEU A 513 -13.87 -0.57 -27.80
CA LEU A 513 -12.45 -0.29 -27.57
C LEU A 513 -11.60 -1.53 -27.17
N PRO A 514 -12.04 -2.41 -26.23
CA PRO A 514 -11.26 -3.61 -25.88
C PRO A 514 -11.19 -4.65 -27.00
N PHE A 515 -12.03 -4.57 -28.03
CA PHE A 515 -12.00 -5.46 -29.20
C PHE A 515 -11.18 -4.86 -30.36
N LEU A 516 -11.19 -3.53 -30.51
CA LEU A 516 -10.44 -2.83 -31.56
C LEU A 516 -8.92 -2.84 -31.33
N LEU A 517 -8.46 -2.73 -30.07
CA LEU A 517 -7.04 -2.74 -29.74
C LEU A 517 -6.32 -4.07 -30.09
N PRO A 518 -6.84 -5.26 -29.72
CA PRO A 518 -6.25 -6.53 -30.15
C PRO A 518 -6.34 -6.74 -31.66
N ALA A 519 -7.45 -6.34 -32.30
CA ALA A 519 -7.61 -6.47 -33.75
C ALA A 519 -6.59 -5.62 -34.52
N ALA A 520 -6.35 -4.37 -34.09
CA ALA A 520 -5.30 -3.52 -34.62
C ALA A 520 -3.90 -4.12 -34.38
N GLY A 521 -3.66 -4.69 -33.19
CA GLY A 521 -2.41 -5.38 -32.87
C GLY A 521 -2.15 -6.60 -33.75
N LEU A 522 -3.18 -7.42 -34.02
CA LEU A 522 -3.13 -8.57 -34.93
C LEU A 522 -2.90 -8.14 -36.38
N LEU A 523 -3.56 -7.05 -36.83
CA LEU A 523 -3.36 -6.50 -38.17
C LEU A 523 -1.93 -5.95 -38.34
N TRP A 524 -1.39 -5.32 -37.29
CA TRP A 524 -0.03 -4.79 -37.27
C TRP A 524 1.02 -5.91 -37.24
N LYS A 525 0.77 -6.97 -36.46
CA LYS A 525 1.57 -8.20 -36.47
C LYS A 525 1.57 -8.87 -37.83
N LYS A 526 0.40 -9.02 -38.46
CA LYS A 526 0.25 -9.62 -39.80
C LYS A 526 0.88 -8.78 -40.91
N ARG A 527 0.87 -7.43 -40.78
CA ARG A 527 1.64 -6.54 -41.67
C ARG A 527 3.16 -6.66 -41.46
N ARG A 528 3.63 -6.76 -40.21
CA ARG A 528 5.06 -6.95 -39.90
C ARG A 528 5.57 -8.34 -40.31
N GLU A 529 4.77 -9.39 -40.22
CA GLU A 529 5.15 -10.73 -40.65
C GLU A 529 5.33 -10.84 -42.17
N GLY A 530 4.72 -9.95 -42.96
CA GLY A 530 4.97 -9.83 -44.40
C GLY A 530 6.40 -9.40 -44.76
N ASP A 531 7.11 -8.73 -43.85
CA ASP A 531 8.50 -8.28 -44.03
C ASP A 531 9.55 -9.31 -43.62
N LEU A 532 9.16 -10.44 -43.03
CA LEU A 532 10.06 -11.49 -42.54
C LEU A 532 10.38 -12.59 -43.59
N ARG A 533 10.09 -12.37 -44.87
CA ARG A 533 10.51 -13.33 -45.92
C ARG A 533 12.04 -13.45 -45.92
N PRO A 534 12.62 -14.66 -45.74
CA PRO A 534 14.07 -14.86 -45.74
C PRO A 534 14.79 -14.19 -46.91
N ALA A 535 14.16 -14.21 -48.09
CA ALA A 535 14.62 -13.52 -49.29
C ALA A 535 14.91 -12.01 -49.11
N ARG A 536 14.02 -11.25 -48.46
CA ARG A 536 14.20 -9.79 -48.25
C ARG A 536 15.31 -9.49 -47.25
N ILE A 537 15.43 -10.31 -46.21
CA ILE A 537 16.46 -10.18 -45.18
C ILE A 537 17.84 -10.42 -45.80
N MET A 538 17.98 -11.47 -46.61
CA MET A 538 19.23 -11.81 -47.29
C MET A 538 19.61 -10.80 -48.37
N ARG A 539 18.62 -10.26 -49.10
CA ARG A 539 18.87 -9.14 -50.04
C ARG A 539 19.42 -7.90 -49.34
N ARG A 540 18.81 -7.48 -48.22
CA ARG A 540 19.32 -6.34 -47.43
C ARG A 540 20.73 -6.60 -46.91
N ARG A 541 21.03 -7.85 -46.50
CA ARG A 541 22.39 -8.22 -46.07
C ARG A 541 23.40 -8.15 -47.21
N ALA A 542 23.02 -8.56 -48.42
CA ALA A 542 23.89 -8.44 -49.60
C ALA A 542 24.22 -6.98 -49.92
N GLU A 543 23.20 -6.11 -49.91
CA GLU A 543 23.35 -4.66 -50.15
C GLU A 543 24.18 -3.97 -49.05
N GLN A 544 23.97 -4.35 -47.79
CA GLN A 544 24.76 -3.85 -46.66
C GLN A 544 26.22 -4.30 -46.75
N ALA A 545 26.49 -5.57 -47.05
CA ALA A 545 27.86 -6.08 -47.15
C ALA A 545 28.64 -5.42 -48.31
N LEU A 546 27.99 -5.09 -49.43
CA LEU A 546 28.60 -4.29 -50.51
C LEU A 546 28.94 -2.87 -50.04
N THR A 547 28.03 -2.23 -49.29
CA THR A 547 28.23 -0.88 -48.76
C THR A 547 29.35 -0.86 -47.72
N ASP A 548 29.42 -1.88 -46.86
CA ASP A 548 30.48 -2.02 -45.87
C ASP A 548 31.83 -2.28 -46.56
N ALA A 549 31.85 -3.04 -47.66
CA ALA A 549 33.07 -3.32 -48.43
C ALA A 549 33.63 -2.04 -49.08
N SER A 550 32.78 -1.20 -49.66
CA SER A 550 33.19 0.08 -50.26
C SER A 550 33.65 1.10 -49.21
N GLY A 551 33.23 0.95 -47.94
CA GLY A 551 33.69 1.76 -46.82
C GLY A 551 35.08 1.39 -46.27
N VAL A 552 35.65 0.25 -46.66
CA VAL A 552 37.00 -0.17 -46.22
C VAL A 552 38.04 0.41 -47.19
N GLY A 553 38.61 1.56 -46.83
CA GLY A 553 39.73 2.18 -47.56
C GLY A 553 41.10 1.67 -47.12
N GLY A 554 42.08 1.73 -48.02
CA GLY A 554 43.48 1.36 -47.77
C GLY A 554 43.87 -0.01 -48.35
N ASP A 555 45.11 -0.11 -48.83
CA ASP A 555 45.69 -1.33 -49.44
C ASP A 555 46.54 -2.15 -48.46
N ASP A 556 46.33 -1.92 -47.17
CA ASP A 556 46.94 -2.74 -46.13
C ASP A 556 46.45 -4.20 -46.25
N PRO A 557 47.32 -5.21 -46.01
CA PRO A 557 46.93 -6.62 -46.14
C PRO A 557 45.68 -7.00 -45.33
N SER A 558 45.48 -6.39 -44.16
CA SER A 558 44.30 -6.59 -43.32
C SER A 558 43.03 -5.98 -43.92
N ALA A 559 43.13 -4.83 -44.60
CA ALA A 559 42.02 -4.17 -45.28
C ALA A 559 41.59 -4.96 -46.52
N VAL A 560 42.54 -5.53 -47.26
CA VAL A 560 42.29 -6.42 -48.41
C VAL A 560 41.55 -7.69 -47.97
N LEU A 561 42.01 -8.35 -46.90
CA LEU A 561 41.34 -9.54 -46.35
C LEU A 561 39.93 -9.23 -45.86
N LYS A 562 39.73 -8.07 -45.22
CA LYS A 562 38.42 -7.62 -44.77
C LYS A 562 37.47 -7.33 -45.93
N ARG A 563 37.94 -6.67 -47.00
CA ARG A 563 37.17 -6.44 -48.24
C ARG A 563 36.75 -7.76 -48.90
N ALA A 564 37.68 -8.70 -49.04
CA ALA A 564 37.40 -10.02 -49.61
C ALA A 564 36.35 -10.81 -48.80
N GLY A 565 36.40 -10.74 -47.46
CA GLY A 565 35.39 -11.34 -46.59
C GLY A 565 34.00 -10.72 -46.75
N LEU A 566 33.92 -9.38 -46.89
CA LEU A 566 32.66 -8.67 -47.10
C LEU A 566 32.07 -8.94 -48.49
N TRP A 567 32.89 -9.05 -49.53
CA TRP A 567 32.45 -9.45 -50.87
C TRP A 567 31.90 -10.87 -50.92
N ASN A 568 32.54 -11.83 -50.22
CA ASN A 568 32.01 -13.19 -50.11
C ASN A 568 30.64 -13.18 -49.39
N ARG A 569 30.52 -12.44 -48.29
CA ARG A 569 29.24 -12.27 -47.58
C ARG A 569 28.15 -11.63 -48.45
N ALA A 570 28.51 -10.68 -49.30
CA ALA A 570 27.58 -10.06 -50.24
C ALA A 570 27.02 -11.06 -51.26
N LEU A 571 27.89 -11.89 -51.84
CA LEU A 571 27.51 -12.95 -52.78
C LEU A 571 26.65 -14.03 -52.09
N ALA A 572 27.05 -14.49 -50.90
CA ALA A 572 26.28 -15.44 -50.12
C ALA A 572 24.85 -14.92 -49.81
N GLY A 573 24.74 -13.64 -49.40
CA GLY A 573 23.46 -12.99 -49.19
C GLY A 573 22.60 -12.92 -50.46
N ALA A 574 23.20 -12.62 -51.61
CA ALA A 574 22.49 -12.59 -52.89
C ALA A 574 21.97 -13.98 -53.29
N ILE A 575 22.79 -15.02 -53.16
CA ILE A 575 22.43 -16.42 -53.48
C ILE A 575 21.30 -16.91 -52.57
N PHE A 576 21.42 -16.73 -51.25
CA PHE A 576 20.38 -17.16 -50.31
C PHE A 576 19.09 -16.35 -50.43
N SER A 577 19.18 -15.09 -50.87
CA SER A 577 17.99 -14.30 -51.16
C SER A 577 17.13 -14.95 -52.25
N ARG A 578 17.77 -15.56 -53.25
CA ARG A 578 17.09 -16.26 -54.35
C ARG A 578 16.58 -17.63 -53.94
N ALA A 579 17.35 -18.35 -53.13
CA ALA A 579 16.97 -19.66 -52.59
C ALA A 579 15.86 -19.60 -51.52
N ASN A 580 15.44 -18.39 -51.12
CA ASN A 580 14.53 -18.14 -50.00
C ASN A 580 14.98 -18.86 -48.70
N GLY A 581 16.29 -18.98 -48.52
CA GLY A 581 16.94 -19.61 -47.38
C GLY A 581 17.71 -18.61 -46.53
N THR A 582 18.32 -19.09 -45.45
CA THR A 582 19.19 -18.28 -44.61
C THR A 582 20.54 -18.97 -44.43
N GLY A 583 21.63 -18.25 -44.69
CA GLY A 583 22.98 -18.72 -44.44
C GLY A 583 23.97 -17.55 -44.39
N GLU A 584 25.18 -17.82 -43.91
CA GLU A 584 26.23 -16.81 -43.71
C GLU A 584 27.40 -16.98 -44.68
N GLU A 585 27.70 -18.21 -45.11
CA GLU A 585 28.74 -18.53 -46.11
C GLU A 585 28.20 -19.59 -47.09
N VAL A 586 28.73 -19.59 -48.32
CA VAL A 586 28.36 -20.55 -49.38
C VAL A 586 29.64 -21.07 -50.02
N THR A 587 29.76 -22.38 -50.19
CA THR A 587 30.89 -22.97 -50.92
C THR A 587 30.72 -22.76 -52.43
N PRO A 588 31.80 -22.64 -53.23
CA PRO A 588 31.69 -22.46 -54.68
C PRO A 588 30.81 -23.51 -55.38
N ALA A 589 30.93 -24.78 -54.97
CA ALA A 589 30.11 -25.88 -55.49
C ALA A 589 28.63 -25.76 -55.10
N ASP A 590 28.33 -25.31 -53.88
CA ASP A 590 26.95 -25.08 -53.45
C ASP A 590 26.32 -23.86 -54.13
N ALA A 591 27.10 -22.81 -54.41
CA ALA A 591 26.61 -21.61 -55.09
C ALA A 591 26.04 -21.93 -56.48
N GLU A 592 26.78 -22.71 -57.29
CA GLU A 592 26.34 -23.12 -58.62
C GLU A 592 25.08 -23.98 -58.55
N ARG A 593 25.05 -24.95 -57.64
CA ARG A 593 23.89 -25.84 -57.42
C ARG A 593 22.64 -25.08 -56.99
N ILE A 594 22.78 -24.09 -56.10
CA ILE A 594 21.65 -23.29 -55.60
C ILE A 594 21.13 -22.34 -56.69
N LEU A 595 22.01 -21.70 -57.46
CA LEU A 595 21.60 -20.77 -58.51
C LEU A 595 20.95 -21.48 -59.70
N THR A 596 21.49 -22.61 -60.14
CA THR A 596 20.87 -23.43 -61.20
C THR A 596 19.53 -24.01 -60.75
N GLY A 597 19.43 -24.48 -59.50
CA GLY A 597 18.19 -24.96 -58.90
C GLY A 597 17.10 -23.90 -58.73
N THR A 598 17.45 -22.60 -58.78
CA THR A 598 16.51 -21.46 -58.64
C THR A 598 16.22 -20.73 -59.96
N GLY A 599 16.64 -21.32 -61.09
CA GLY A 599 16.31 -20.87 -62.44
C GLY A 599 17.30 -19.89 -63.07
N ALA A 600 18.51 -19.71 -62.51
CA ALA A 600 19.57 -18.91 -63.14
C ALA A 600 20.26 -19.69 -64.27
N ALA A 601 20.80 -18.97 -65.27
CA ALA A 601 21.58 -19.58 -66.35
C ALA A 601 22.83 -20.29 -65.78
N ALA A 602 23.17 -21.47 -66.33
CA ALA A 602 24.32 -22.27 -65.89
C ALA A 602 25.67 -21.55 -66.08
N GLU A 603 25.73 -20.54 -66.96
CA GLU A 603 26.90 -19.66 -67.11
C GLU A 603 27.09 -18.76 -65.89
N LEU A 604 26.01 -18.16 -65.38
CA LEU A 604 26.04 -17.28 -64.21
C LEU A 604 26.46 -18.05 -62.95
N GLY A 605 25.97 -19.29 -62.79
CA GLY A 605 26.39 -20.17 -61.68
C GLY A 605 27.90 -20.46 -61.69
N ARG A 606 28.49 -20.70 -62.86
CA ARG A 606 29.93 -20.92 -63.03
C ARG A 606 30.75 -19.66 -62.78
N GLU A 607 30.28 -18.50 -63.25
CA GLU A 607 30.92 -17.20 -62.98
C GLU A 607 30.99 -16.90 -61.48
N VAL A 608 29.89 -17.13 -60.75
CA VAL A 608 29.82 -16.90 -59.29
C VAL A 608 30.71 -17.89 -58.53
N SER A 609 30.72 -19.17 -58.93
CA SER A 609 31.58 -20.20 -58.32
C SER A 609 33.07 -19.90 -58.50
N ALA A 610 33.49 -19.49 -59.69
CA ALA A 610 34.87 -19.10 -59.97
C ALA A 610 35.30 -17.89 -59.10
N LEU A 611 34.42 -16.89 -58.98
CA LEU A 611 34.72 -15.69 -58.21
C LEU A 611 34.72 -15.92 -56.69
N LEU A 612 33.86 -16.82 -56.17
CA LEU A 612 33.93 -17.25 -54.76
C LEU A 612 35.25 -18.00 -54.47
N SER A 613 35.70 -18.84 -55.40
CA SER A 613 36.99 -19.54 -55.26
C SER A 613 38.18 -18.57 -55.26
N GLU A 614 38.13 -17.53 -56.09
CA GLU A 614 39.12 -16.44 -56.12
C GLU A 614 39.14 -15.67 -54.79
N LEU A 615 37.96 -15.34 -54.24
CA LEU A 615 37.84 -14.65 -52.94
C LEU A 615 38.31 -15.51 -51.77
N ASP A 616 38.02 -16.82 -51.77
CA ASP A 616 38.50 -17.74 -50.74
C ASP A 616 40.03 -17.92 -50.82
N GLY A 617 40.59 -17.93 -52.04
CA GLY A 617 42.03 -17.89 -52.26
C GLY A 617 42.69 -16.65 -51.65
N ILE A 618 42.05 -15.49 -51.72
CA ILE A 618 42.52 -14.25 -51.06
C ILE A 618 42.38 -14.36 -49.54
N ARG A 619 41.21 -14.80 -49.04
CA ARG A 619 40.90 -14.89 -47.60
C ARG A 619 41.81 -15.86 -46.84
N PHE A 620 42.15 -16.99 -47.45
CA PHE A 620 42.87 -18.08 -46.78
C PHE A 620 44.29 -18.31 -47.31
N GLY A 621 44.59 -17.85 -48.52
CA GLY A 621 45.88 -18.08 -49.20
C GLY A 621 46.83 -16.88 -49.21
N GLY A 622 46.40 -15.68 -48.77
CA GLY A 622 47.27 -14.52 -48.57
C GLY A 622 47.93 -13.96 -49.84
N LEU A 623 47.33 -14.20 -51.02
CA LEU A 623 47.81 -13.70 -52.30
C LEU A 623 47.74 -12.16 -52.39
N ASP A 624 48.66 -11.56 -53.17
CA ASP A 624 48.71 -10.13 -53.49
C ASP A 624 47.38 -9.66 -54.08
N GLY A 625 46.52 -9.09 -53.24
CA GLY A 625 45.17 -8.65 -53.57
C GLY A 625 45.13 -7.36 -54.39
N SER A 626 45.70 -7.39 -55.59
CA SER A 626 45.60 -6.32 -56.58
C SER A 626 45.12 -6.89 -57.92
N ALA A 627 43.88 -7.37 -57.95
CA ALA A 627 43.14 -7.50 -59.20
C ALA A 627 42.35 -6.19 -59.38
N PRO A 628 42.74 -5.29 -60.31
CA PRO A 628 42.18 -3.93 -60.43
C PRO A 628 40.70 -3.84 -60.87
N ASP A 629 39.97 -4.96 -60.85
CA ASP A 629 38.59 -5.06 -61.33
C ASP A 629 37.72 -6.03 -60.48
N LEU A 630 38.16 -6.39 -59.26
CA LEU A 630 37.41 -7.38 -58.45
C LEU A 630 36.12 -6.80 -57.87
N GLU A 631 36.13 -5.52 -57.48
CA GLU A 631 34.97 -4.83 -56.90
C GLU A 631 33.81 -4.66 -57.92
N SER A 632 34.14 -4.27 -59.15
CA SER A 632 33.19 -4.13 -60.25
C SER A 632 32.56 -5.49 -60.60
N ARG A 633 33.37 -6.56 -60.70
CA ARG A 633 32.93 -7.94 -60.95
C ARG A 633 31.99 -8.46 -59.85
N VAL A 634 32.32 -8.27 -58.58
CA VAL A 634 31.46 -8.66 -57.45
C VAL A 634 30.14 -7.89 -57.48
N THR A 635 30.21 -6.57 -57.66
CA THR A 635 29.04 -5.70 -57.63
C THR A 635 28.09 -5.99 -58.78
N ASP A 636 28.61 -6.25 -59.99
CA ASP A 636 27.81 -6.63 -61.15
C ASP A 636 27.11 -7.97 -60.94
N LEU A 637 27.83 -9.00 -60.47
CA LEU A 637 27.25 -10.31 -60.19
C LEU A 637 26.19 -10.27 -59.10
N VAL A 638 26.41 -9.54 -58.00
CA VAL A 638 25.39 -9.37 -56.95
C VAL A 638 24.14 -8.69 -57.52
N ARG A 639 24.30 -7.65 -58.35
CA ARG A 639 23.14 -6.99 -59.01
C ARG A 639 22.41 -7.93 -59.95
N ARG A 640 23.12 -8.70 -60.77
CA ARG A 640 22.53 -9.69 -61.69
C ARG A 640 21.76 -10.75 -60.92
N ILE A 641 22.29 -11.27 -59.81
CA ILE A 641 21.60 -12.26 -58.95
C ILE A 641 20.33 -11.65 -58.31
N LEU A 642 20.40 -10.41 -57.84
CA LEU A 642 19.26 -9.73 -57.21
C LEU A 642 18.19 -9.26 -58.21
N ALA A 643 18.50 -9.20 -59.50
CA ALA A 643 17.60 -8.81 -60.58
C ALA A 643 16.79 -9.99 -61.17
N LEU A 644 17.22 -11.23 -60.94
CA LEU A 644 16.53 -12.48 -61.30
C LEU A 644 15.37 -12.80 -60.33
#